data_AF-A0A1X7UGD3-F1
#
_entry.id   AF-A0A1X7UGD3-F1
#
_cell.length_a   1.000
_cell.length_b   1.000
_cell.length_c   1.000
_cell.angle_alpha   90.00
_cell.angle_beta   90.00
_cell.angle_gamma   90.00
#
_symmetry.space_group_name_H-M   'P 1'
#
loop_
_entity.id
_entity.type
_entity.pdbx_description
1 polymer ?
#
loop_
_entity_poly.entity_id
_entity_poly.type
_entity_poly.pdbx_seq_one_letter_code
_entity_poly.pdbx_strand_id
1 'polypeptide(L)'
;MIRLILKAKSVLQSHSTLQCKAAMLSYSPKGSPLSPPMMRSCFFTKKTRQGLECVKKYQPDSVILDLEDSVQLHEKPSIRKLYLNGIKDGLFSGISVYVRSSSIDCTSEFIEDIKTFTGIGIAGFLLPKVENRESVLEAEKVILHYEDEKGLEKNSHTFSIIIETPAAFFEVQSILSSSKRISSVICGSGDFTAEALCDDHSPTYDAFFTQVALAAKATKKVAIWGVHDKLDDYIGFQSNCFKMKSCGYNGVVALTPKQILLANQVYSLSHSEKDWTERVLKKSMHINTIRKSVQESRQMIGPPHRLKANNILASRVEMGAIPSKSIRGHAASSKGICADLAIGEIVPAPREVFITDSWKTTWESSFISSRRCYNKKNDACIPFALAATLAVAFSVSNLSYYARVHLGFKNIFQHRPLLTGDRVRAMFRIDSIKSKKGSDSIQYSVVHSTHWLVNQKDEIVLQLEKITMFQPEDCSMKISTDTKTKTFHPLDSILRKSILEQPSDTLIPRSSQKNLIPGQLLIHDLVKVMGHSETRMLCTLLHIVNPHHHSIVRYQHTDLLIPGPFVMSAGMSLADQDIGEIIYEDIPVCINPNKVNFGDQLGVMTFIVDRNDVSGAPEYEEITLKHFVLKNTSMELLREIDVPIKLFENGHMKPSEYEHLCASQCPVLLHKIACVTTRRIIRVRPDIYSCHKVPSELIMN
;
A
#
# COMPACT_ATOMS: atom_id res chain seq x y z
N MET A 1 18.26 44.90 31.27
CA MET A 1 17.95 45.94 30.27
C MET A 1 19.07 47.00 30.13
N ILE A 2 19.48 47.72 31.19
CA ILE A 2 20.59 48.72 31.13
C ILE A 2 21.98 48.08 30.93
N ARG A 3 22.19 46.83 31.38
CA ARG A 3 23.46 46.10 31.19
C ARG A 3 23.74 45.64 29.75
N LEU A 4 22.71 45.47 28.91
CA LEU A 4 22.88 45.09 27.49
C LEU A 4 23.34 46.30 26.64
N ILE A 5 22.83 47.50 26.96
CA ILE A 5 23.13 48.73 26.22
C ILE A 5 24.55 49.23 26.54
N LEU A 6 25.05 49.00 27.76
CA LEU A 6 26.39 49.44 28.17
C LEU A 6 27.53 48.56 27.62
N LYS A 7 27.29 47.27 27.34
CA LYS A 7 28.31 46.37 26.78
C LYS A 7 28.52 46.54 25.26
N ALA A 8 27.49 46.97 24.53
CA ALA A 8 27.59 47.20 23.08
C ALA A 8 28.32 48.52 22.72
N LYS A 9 28.38 49.49 23.63
CA LYS A 9 28.97 50.82 23.37
C LYS A 9 30.50 50.88 23.40
N SER A 10 31.20 49.88 23.96
CA SER A 10 32.66 49.98 24.20
C SER A 10 33.55 49.39 23.09
N VAL A 11 33.00 48.85 22.00
CA VAL A 11 33.78 48.04 21.03
C VAL A 11 33.94 48.68 19.64
N LEU A 12 33.26 49.79 19.30
CA LEU A 12 33.23 50.28 17.91
C LEU A 12 33.49 51.78 17.79
N GLN A 13 34.77 52.15 17.86
CA GLN A 13 35.32 53.33 17.19
C GLN A 13 36.52 52.90 16.33
N SER A 14 36.30 52.67 15.04
CA SER A 14 37.27 52.96 13.96
C SER A 14 36.68 52.63 12.58
N HIS A 15 37.18 53.38 11.60
CA HIS A 15 36.60 53.72 10.30
C HIS A 15 36.45 52.60 9.27
N SER A 16 35.42 52.69 8.41
CA SER A 16 35.56 53.09 6.99
C SER A 16 34.31 52.72 6.16
N THR A 17 33.55 53.73 5.74
CA THR A 17 32.28 53.58 5.01
C THR A 17 32.43 54.15 3.60
N LEU A 18 33.02 53.40 2.66
CA LEU A 18 33.05 53.84 1.25
C LEU A 18 33.09 52.76 0.16
N GLN A 19 33.06 51.46 0.48
CA GLN A 19 33.11 50.39 -0.55
C GLN A 19 31.81 49.59 -0.76
N CYS A 20 30.74 49.80 0.01
CA CYS A 20 29.55 48.93 -0.06
C CYS A 20 28.48 49.31 -1.10
N LYS A 21 28.59 50.47 -1.80
CA LYS A 21 27.53 50.92 -2.73
C LYS A 21 27.51 50.20 -4.09
N ALA A 22 28.60 49.55 -4.51
CA ALA A 22 28.68 48.94 -5.85
C ALA A 22 28.08 47.52 -5.95
N ALA A 23 27.89 46.81 -4.84
CA ALA A 23 27.40 45.42 -4.84
C ALA A 23 25.86 45.29 -4.74
N MET A 24 25.11 46.38 -4.58
CA MET A 24 23.66 46.35 -4.36
C MET A 24 22.81 46.17 -5.64
N LEU A 25 23.39 46.29 -6.83
CA LEU A 25 22.62 46.42 -8.08
C LEU A 25 22.30 45.10 -8.82
N SER A 26 22.67 43.92 -8.30
CA SER A 26 22.51 42.64 -9.01
C SER A 26 21.61 41.58 -8.34
N TYR A 27 20.89 41.92 -7.28
CA TYR A 27 19.95 40.99 -6.63
C TYR A 27 18.52 41.53 -6.66
N SER A 28 17.66 40.93 -7.48
CA SER A 28 16.21 41.18 -7.47
C SER A 28 15.52 39.92 -6.96
N PRO A 29 14.96 39.92 -5.73
CA PRO A 29 14.16 38.80 -5.26
C PRO A 29 12.85 38.77 -6.05
N LYS A 30 12.69 37.78 -6.94
CA LYS A 30 11.40 37.50 -7.59
C LYS A 30 10.47 36.87 -6.56
N GLY A 31 9.65 37.68 -5.89
CA GLY A 31 8.55 37.21 -5.05
C GLY A 31 8.06 38.28 -4.09
N SER A 32 6.75 38.35 -3.85
CA SER A 32 6.20 39.15 -2.74
C SER A 32 6.82 38.68 -1.41
N PRO A 33 7.15 39.58 -0.46
CA PRO A 33 7.88 39.24 0.77
C PRO A 33 7.15 38.28 1.74
N LEU A 34 5.93 37.83 1.40
CA LEU A 34 5.04 37.07 2.28
C LEU A 34 4.59 35.71 1.71
N SER A 35 5.00 35.32 0.49
CA SER A 35 4.77 33.96 -0.01
C SER A 35 5.90 33.04 0.47
N PRO A 36 5.61 31.93 1.18
CA PRO A 36 6.66 31.05 1.66
C PRO A 36 7.47 30.48 0.48
N PRO A 37 8.82 30.53 0.54
CA PRO A 37 9.64 29.99 -0.54
C PRO A 37 9.43 28.48 -0.67
N MET A 38 9.52 27.96 -1.89
CA MET A 38 9.56 26.51 -2.11
C MET A 38 10.85 25.96 -1.50
N MET A 39 10.74 24.92 -0.66
CA MET A 39 11.87 24.37 0.10
C MET A 39 11.79 22.83 0.16
N ARG A 40 11.78 22.15 -1.00
CA ARG A 40 11.76 20.68 -1.05
C ARG A 40 13.07 20.08 -0.54
N SER A 41 14.18 20.74 -0.86
CA SER A 41 15.54 20.39 -0.42
C SER A 41 16.22 21.59 0.22
N CYS A 42 16.62 21.43 1.48
CA CYS A 42 17.41 22.42 2.21
C CYS A 42 18.82 21.87 2.41
N PHE A 43 19.78 22.30 1.59
CA PHE A 43 21.10 21.69 1.59
C PHE A 43 22.02 22.29 2.64
N PHE A 44 22.49 21.45 3.55
CA PHE A 44 23.51 21.79 4.54
C PHE A 44 24.90 21.67 3.90
N THR A 45 25.56 22.80 3.67
CA THR A 45 26.82 22.78 2.90
C THR A 45 28.01 22.28 3.70
N LYS A 46 28.97 21.67 3.01
CA LYS A 46 30.32 21.53 3.56
C LYS A 46 31.00 22.90 3.60
N LYS A 47 31.76 23.14 4.66
CA LYS A 47 32.40 24.43 4.97
C LYS A 47 33.73 24.60 4.26
N THR A 48 33.74 24.25 2.98
CA THR A 48 34.88 24.37 2.09
C THR A 48 34.40 25.04 0.81
N ARG A 49 35.32 25.68 0.08
CA ARG A 49 34.97 26.33 -1.20
C ARG A 49 34.30 25.35 -2.18
N GLN A 50 34.86 24.15 -2.29
CA GLN A 50 34.28 23.06 -3.10
C GLN A 50 32.86 22.67 -2.63
N GLY A 51 32.63 22.68 -1.31
CA GLY A 51 31.31 22.43 -0.73
C GLY A 51 30.26 23.46 -1.15
N LEU A 52 30.64 24.75 -1.16
CA LEU A 52 29.77 25.83 -1.62
C LEU A 52 29.50 25.74 -3.13
N GLU A 53 30.50 25.38 -3.93
CA GLU A 53 30.36 25.22 -5.38
C GLU A 53 29.40 24.09 -5.79
N CYS A 54 29.20 23.09 -4.92
CA CYS A 54 28.21 22.03 -5.14
C CYS A 54 26.79 22.58 -5.25
N VAL A 55 26.50 23.71 -4.59
CA VAL A 55 25.16 24.33 -4.59
C VAL A 55 24.75 24.72 -6.02
N LYS A 56 25.66 25.34 -6.78
CA LYS A 56 25.45 25.69 -8.20
C LYS A 56 25.21 24.46 -9.07
N LYS A 57 25.91 23.35 -8.78
CA LYS A 57 25.84 22.11 -9.56
C LYS A 57 24.54 21.34 -9.34
N TYR A 58 24.07 21.25 -8.10
CA TYR A 58 22.93 20.39 -7.73
C TYR A 58 21.62 21.15 -7.51
N GLN A 59 21.68 22.50 -7.47
CA GLN A 59 20.52 23.39 -7.41
C GLN A 59 19.47 22.96 -6.36
N PRO A 60 19.85 22.89 -5.06
CA PRO A 60 18.85 22.76 -4.01
C PRO A 60 17.92 23.97 -4.00
N ASP A 61 16.70 23.80 -3.50
CA ASP A 61 15.74 24.91 -3.40
C ASP A 61 16.23 25.98 -2.41
N SER A 62 16.89 25.55 -1.33
CA SER A 62 17.57 26.42 -0.37
C SER A 62 18.89 25.83 0.12
N VAL A 63 19.75 26.69 0.64
CA VAL A 63 21.06 26.32 1.19
C VAL A 63 21.21 26.86 2.60
N ILE A 64 21.79 26.05 3.49
CA ILE A 64 22.09 26.40 4.88
C ILE A 64 23.62 26.49 5.03
N LEU A 65 24.08 27.68 5.42
CA LEU A 65 25.47 27.98 5.76
C LEU A 65 25.63 27.93 7.27
N ASP A 66 26.41 26.98 7.78
CA ASP A 66 26.42 26.67 9.20
C ASP A 66 27.54 27.36 9.98
N LEU A 67 27.19 28.01 11.08
CA LEU A 67 28.08 28.67 12.05
C LEU A 67 27.88 28.18 13.48
N GLU A 68 27.12 27.10 13.68
CA GLU A 68 26.76 26.60 15.01
C GLU A 68 27.51 25.31 15.38
N ASP A 69 26.83 24.20 15.68
CA ASP A 69 27.40 23.06 16.42
C ASP A 69 28.57 22.37 15.72
N SER A 70 28.65 22.48 14.40
CA SER A 70 29.75 21.88 13.68
C SER A 70 30.99 22.79 13.59
N VAL A 71 30.92 24.08 13.97
CA VAL A 71 32.02 25.07 13.85
C VAL A 71 32.58 25.42 15.22
N GLN A 72 33.88 25.19 15.41
CA GLN A 72 34.53 25.58 16.67
C GLN A 72 34.66 27.11 16.75
N LEU A 73 34.61 27.66 17.98
CA LEU A 73 34.66 29.12 18.22
C LEU A 73 35.82 29.81 17.48
N HIS A 74 37.01 29.23 17.50
CA HIS A 74 38.20 29.81 16.86
C HIS A 74 38.15 29.76 15.31
N GLU A 75 37.32 28.89 14.72
CA GLU A 75 37.16 28.77 13.27
C GLU A 75 36.12 29.75 12.73
N LYS A 76 35.18 30.23 13.57
CA LYS A 76 34.06 31.08 13.15
C LYS A 76 34.48 32.28 12.29
N PRO A 77 35.52 33.08 12.64
CA PRO A 77 35.95 34.20 11.79
C PRO A 77 36.34 33.78 10.37
N SER A 78 37.07 32.66 10.24
CA SER A 78 37.50 32.12 8.95
C SER A 78 36.31 31.60 8.14
N ILE A 79 35.37 30.91 8.79
CA ILE A 79 34.16 30.40 8.13
C ILE A 79 33.21 31.54 7.71
N ARG A 80 33.04 32.58 8.54
CA ARG A 80 32.29 33.79 8.15
C ARG A 80 32.85 34.40 6.88
N LYS A 81 34.18 34.55 6.79
CA LYS A 81 34.86 35.08 5.60
C LYS A 81 34.66 34.18 4.38
N LEU A 82 34.72 32.87 4.54
CA LEU A 82 34.46 31.91 3.47
C LEU A 82 33.05 32.07 2.89
N TYR A 83 32.03 32.13 3.75
CA TYR A 83 30.64 32.30 3.33
C TYR A 83 30.39 33.67 2.70
N LEU A 84 30.91 34.75 3.28
CA LEU A 84 30.85 36.10 2.71
C LEU A 84 31.39 36.13 1.28
N ASN A 85 32.55 35.51 1.05
CA ASN A 85 33.15 35.44 -0.28
C ASN A 85 32.27 34.61 -1.23
N GLY A 86 31.77 33.45 -0.80
CA GLY A 86 30.88 32.63 -1.62
C GLY A 86 29.60 33.36 -2.05
N ILE A 87 29.02 34.16 -1.17
CA ILE A 87 27.84 34.98 -1.47
C ILE A 87 28.20 36.09 -2.48
N LYS A 88 29.29 36.84 -2.23
CA LYS A 88 29.76 37.91 -3.13
C LYS A 88 30.13 37.41 -4.52
N ASP A 89 30.67 36.20 -4.60
CA ASP A 89 31.03 35.54 -5.87
C ASP A 89 29.81 35.00 -6.63
N GLY A 90 28.60 35.15 -6.09
CA GLY A 90 27.36 34.73 -6.74
C GLY A 90 27.17 33.21 -6.81
N LEU A 91 27.83 32.43 -5.94
CA LEU A 91 27.72 30.96 -5.94
C LEU A 91 26.29 30.45 -5.74
N PHE A 92 25.45 31.27 -5.10
CA PHE A 92 24.07 30.93 -4.72
C PHE A 92 23.01 31.68 -5.54
N SER A 93 23.38 32.21 -6.72
CA SER A 93 22.44 32.93 -7.57
C SER A 93 21.20 32.08 -7.88
N GLY A 94 20.01 32.60 -7.57
CA GLY A 94 18.72 31.91 -7.76
C GLY A 94 18.36 30.90 -6.66
N ILE A 95 19.15 30.77 -5.60
CA ILE A 95 18.93 29.82 -4.49
C ILE A 95 18.72 30.62 -3.20
N SER A 96 17.74 30.22 -2.38
CA SER A 96 17.49 30.88 -1.10
C SER A 96 18.58 30.52 -0.09
N VAL A 97 19.36 31.51 0.35
CA VAL A 97 20.46 31.31 1.31
C VAL A 97 19.99 31.60 2.72
N TYR A 98 20.14 30.63 3.62
CA TYR A 98 19.95 30.78 5.05
C TYR A 98 21.29 30.59 5.77
N VAL A 99 21.55 31.42 6.78
CA VAL A 99 22.71 31.24 7.66
C VAL A 99 22.21 30.65 8.98
N ARG A 100 22.67 29.46 9.36
CA ARG A 100 22.45 28.93 10.71
C ARG A 100 23.39 29.66 11.66
N SER A 101 22.84 30.65 12.37
CA SER A 101 23.61 31.45 13.32
C SER A 101 23.98 30.63 14.55
N SER A 102 24.92 31.14 15.33
CA SER A 102 25.12 30.72 16.71
C SER A 102 23.80 30.79 17.51
N SER A 103 23.67 29.99 18.57
CA SER A 103 22.55 30.12 19.53
C SER A 103 22.52 31.54 20.12
N ILE A 104 21.30 32.02 20.43
CA ILE A 104 21.08 33.31 21.07
C ILE A 104 21.78 33.42 22.43
N ASP A 105 21.98 32.29 23.12
CA ASP A 105 22.71 32.20 24.39
C ASP A 105 24.19 32.52 24.21
N CYS A 106 24.76 32.26 23.03
CA CYS A 106 26.11 32.68 22.64
C CYS A 106 26.08 34.12 22.10
N THR A 107 25.64 35.06 22.93
CA THR A 107 25.24 36.42 22.52
C THR A 107 26.27 37.15 21.65
N SER A 108 27.57 37.07 21.96
CA SER A 108 28.60 37.75 21.17
C SER A 108 28.73 37.20 19.75
N GLU A 109 28.74 35.87 19.60
CA GLU A 109 28.85 35.22 18.30
C GLU A 109 27.56 35.35 17.50
N PHE A 110 26.39 35.29 18.17
CA PHE A 110 25.11 35.53 17.52
C PHE A 110 25.03 36.94 16.93
N ILE A 111 25.37 37.97 17.71
CA ILE A 111 25.40 39.36 17.23
C ILE A 111 26.36 39.51 16.06
N GLU A 112 27.55 38.93 16.14
CA GLU A 112 28.53 39.01 15.05
C GLU A 112 28.06 38.29 13.78
N ASP A 113 27.39 37.14 13.91
CA ASP A 113 26.75 36.44 12.78
C ASP A 113 25.69 37.33 12.12
N ILE A 114 24.76 37.88 12.91
CA ILE A 114 23.70 38.75 12.38
C ILE A 114 24.31 40.00 11.71
N LYS A 115 25.24 40.67 12.39
CA LYS A 115 25.93 41.85 11.86
C LYS A 115 26.64 41.54 10.54
N THR A 116 27.28 40.38 10.44
CA THR A 116 28.05 40.00 9.25
C THR A 116 27.15 39.75 8.05
N PHE A 117 26.06 39.01 8.22
CA PHE A 117 25.26 38.50 7.09
C PHE A 117 24.01 39.33 6.78
N THR A 118 23.64 40.32 7.60
CA THR A 118 22.53 41.23 7.26
C THR A 118 22.88 42.09 6.05
N GLY A 119 22.04 42.11 5.01
CA GLY A 119 22.19 43.03 3.86
C GLY A 119 23.16 42.61 2.76
N ILE A 120 23.60 41.35 2.73
CA ILE A 120 24.54 40.85 1.71
C ILE A 120 23.91 39.84 0.72
N GLY A 121 22.58 39.77 0.65
CA GLY A 121 21.87 38.91 -0.33
C GLY A 121 21.50 37.52 0.18
N ILE A 122 21.38 37.33 1.49
CA ILE A 122 20.77 36.13 2.08
C ILE A 122 19.25 36.29 2.22
N ALA A 123 18.51 35.18 2.25
CA ALA A 123 17.07 35.18 2.48
C ALA A 123 16.72 35.35 3.97
N GLY A 124 17.58 34.89 4.87
CA GLY A 124 17.30 34.92 6.29
C GLY A 124 18.26 34.11 7.14
N PHE A 125 17.87 33.94 8.40
CA PHE A 125 18.64 33.21 9.40
C PHE A 125 17.88 31.96 9.87
N LEU A 126 18.62 30.87 10.06
CA LEU A 126 18.15 29.68 10.73
C LEU A 126 18.56 29.77 12.21
N LEU A 127 17.59 29.89 13.11
CA LEU A 127 17.83 30.03 14.55
C LEU A 127 17.78 28.64 15.21
N PRO A 128 18.90 28.13 15.75
CA PRO A 128 18.91 26.89 16.54
C PRO A 128 18.45 27.15 17.98
N LYS A 129 18.12 26.08 18.70
CA LYS A 129 17.88 26.04 20.16
C LYS A 129 16.85 27.07 20.64
N VAL A 130 15.79 27.27 19.86
CA VAL A 130 14.70 28.19 20.20
C VAL A 130 13.68 27.46 21.06
N GLU A 131 13.58 27.83 22.34
CA GLU A 131 12.71 27.15 23.30
C GLU A 131 11.41 27.89 23.61
N ASN A 132 11.36 29.19 23.33
CA ASN A 132 10.21 30.03 23.65
C ASN A 132 10.09 31.22 22.67
N ARG A 133 8.97 31.95 22.76
CA ARG A 133 8.70 33.10 21.89
C ARG A 133 9.62 34.28 22.17
N GLU A 134 10.09 34.43 23.42
CA GLU A 134 10.94 35.53 23.85
C GLU A 134 12.27 35.48 23.13
N SER A 135 12.87 34.29 22.98
CA SER A 135 14.10 34.07 22.19
C SER A 135 13.94 34.56 20.75
N VAL A 136 12.79 34.33 20.11
CA VAL A 136 12.53 34.83 18.74
C VAL A 136 12.44 36.35 18.72
N LEU A 137 11.71 36.95 19.67
CA LEU A 137 11.54 38.40 19.74
C LEU A 137 12.86 39.12 20.05
N GLU A 138 13.75 38.48 20.81
CA GLU A 138 15.10 38.99 21.05
C GLU A 138 15.97 38.93 19.79
N ALA A 139 15.95 37.81 19.06
CA ALA A 139 16.62 37.70 17.77
C ALA A 139 16.11 38.75 16.77
N GLU A 140 14.79 38.98 16.74
CA GLU A 140 14.15 39.99 15.88
C GLU A 140 14.68 41.41 16.18
N LYS A 141 14.85 41.77 17.46
CA LYS A 141 15.40 43.09 17.83
C LYS A 141 16.82 43.29 17.31
N VAL A 142 17.66 42.26 17.38
CA VAL A 142 19.05 42.33 16.90
C VAL A 142 19.08 42.51 15.38
N ILE A 143 18.27 41.76 14.63
CA ILE A 143 18.20 41.93 13.18
C ILE A 143 17.64 43.30 12.80
N LEU A 144 16.55 43.74 13.45
CA LEU A 144 15.96 45.06 13.19
C LEU A 144 16.98 46.19 13.39
N HIS A 145 17.81 46.08 14.42
CA HIS A 145 18.88 47.04 14.66
C HIS A 145 19.88 47.11 13.48
N TYR A 146 20.35 45.97 12.98
CA TYR A 146 21.30 45.94 11.87
C TYR A 146 20.67 46.22 10.50
N GLU A 147 19.38 45.93 10.31
CA GLU A 147 18.63 46.38 9.14
C GLU A 147 18.56 47.92 9.13
N ASP A 148 18.22 48.54 10.26
CA ASP A 148 18.16 50.00 10.42
C ASP A 148 19.54 50.65 10.25
N GLU A 149 20.58 50.12 10.90
CA GLU A 149 21.97 50.59 10.78
C GLU A 149 22.47 50.58 9.32
N LYS A 150 22.03 49.58 8.53
CA LYS A 150 22.40 49.41 7.12
C LYS A 150 21.43 50.08 6.15
N GLY A 151 20.39 50.75 6.65
CA GLY A 151 19.37 51.41 5.82
C GLY A 151 18.54 50.46 4.97
N LEU A 152 18.33 49.22 5.44
CA LEU A 152 17.51 48.21 4.77
C LEU A 152 16.04 48.36 5.17
N GLU A 153 15.14 47.83 4.33
CA GLU A 153 13.72 47.77 4.70
C GLU A 153 13.52 46.90 5.93
N LYS A 154 12.68 47.36 6.87
CA LYS A 154 12.32 46.58 8.04
C LYS A 154 11.69 45.27 7.62
N ASN A 155 12.16 44.17 8.21
CA ASN A 155 11.73 42.81 7.88
C ASN A 155 12.21 42.29 6.53
N SER A 156 13.34 42.79 6.02
CA SER A 156 13.95 42.27 4.79
C SER A 156 14.51 40.84 4.94
N HIS A 157 14.78 40.37 6.16
CA HIS A 157 15.30 39.02 6.43
C HIS A 157 14.29 38.15 7.18
N THR A 158 14.11 36.92 6.70
CA THR A 158 13.21 35.92 7.30
C THR A 158 13.90 35.09 8.39
N PHE A 159 13.10 34.40 9.20
CA PHE A 159 13.53 33.35 10.10
C PHE A 159 13.08 31.99 9.62
N SER A 160 13.98 31.02 9.74
CA SER A 160 13.67 29.63 9.90
C SER A 160 14.01 29.24 11.33
N ILE A 161 13.15 28.48 12.01
CA ILE A 161 13.38 28.08 13.41
C ILE A 161 13.68 26.59 13.45
N ILE A 162 14.66 26.15 14.26
CA ILE A 162 14.79 24.74 14.60
C ILE A 162 14.06 24.46 15.90
N ILE A 163 13.15 23.49 15.86
CA ILE A 163 12.52 22.94 17.06
C ILE A 163 13.23 21.62 17.35
N GLU A 164 13.95 21.55 18.46
CA GLU A 164 14.87 20.45 18.76
C GLU A 164 15.00 20.12 20.24
N THR A 165 14.18 20.72 21.11
CA THR A 165 14.13 20.42 22.55
C THR A 165 12.71 20.07 23.01
N PRO A 166 12.52 19.30 24.10
CA PRO A 166 11.22 19.06 24.72
C PRO A 166 10.51 20.34 25.15
N ALA A 167 11.24 21.35 25.62
CA ALA A 167 10.67 22.66 25.94
C ALA A 167 10.04 23.32 24.69
N ALA A 168 10.80 23.33 23.58
CA ALA A 168 10.32 23.86 22.31
C ALA A 168 9.11 23.08 21.75
N PHE A 169 9.03 21.76 21.99
CA PHE A 169 7.89 20.94 21.59
C PHE A 169 6.57 21.42 22.19
N PHE A 170 6.55 21.78 23.48
CA PHE A 170 5.33 22.28 24.14
C PHE A 170 4.97 23.72 23.69
N GLU A 171 5.97 24.54 23.35
CA GLU A 171 5.80 25.93 22.96
C GLU A 171 5.74 26.16 21.43
N VAL A 172 5.81 25.11 20.60
CA VAL A 172 6.05 25.25 19.16
C VAL A 172 5.08 26.20 18.44
N GLN A 173 3.77 26.13 18.74
CA GLN A 173 2.79 27.03 18.10
C GLN A 173 3.00 28.49 18.51
N SER A 174 3.36 28.68 19.77
CA SER A 174 3.64 29.96 20.42
C SER A 174 4.90 30.62 19.81
N ILE A 175 5.95 29.82 19.62
CA ILE A 175 7.19 30.18 18.92
C ILE A 175 6.87 30.57 17.47
N LEU A 176 6.19 29.72 16.70
CA LEU A 176 5.94 29.97 15.27
C LEU A 176 4.99 31.15 15.00
N SER A 177 4.20 31.56 15.98
CA SER A 177 3.30 32.72 15.89
C SER A 177 3.93 34.03 16.39
N SER A 178 5.11 33.96 17.00
CA SER A 178 5.73 35.09 17.71
C SER A 178 6.19 36.22 16.77
N SER A 179 6.55 35.91 15.53
CA SER A 179 7.09 36.88 14.58
C SER A 179 6.57 36.64 13.16
N LYS A 180 6.33 37.75 12.44
CA LYS A 180 6.00 37.73 11.01
C LYS A 180 7.18 37.29 10.15
N ARG A 181 8.42 37.38 10.66
CA ARG A 181 9.64 36.95 9.96
C ARG A 181 9.74 35.44 9.81
N ILE A 182 9.11 34.67 10.70
CA ILE A 182 9.15 33.21 10.63
C ILE A 182 8.47 32.78 9.34
N SER A 183 9.22 32.11 8.48
CA SER A 183 8.76 31.58 7.19
C SER A 183 8.69 30.06 7.20
N SER A 184 9.58 29.41 7.97
CA SER A 184 9.72 27.97 8.04
C SER A 184 10.13 27.47 9.43
N VAL A 185 9.93 26.17 9.63
CA VAL A 185 10.40 25.42 10.80
C VAL A 185 11.10 24.15 10.35
N ILE A 186 12.24 23.85 10.97
CA ILE A 186 12.99 22.60 10.81
C ILE A 186 12.79 21.76 12.07
N CYS A 187 12.48 20.48 11.88
CA CYS A 187 12.36 19.52 12.97
C CYS A 187 13.74 18.92 13.28
N GLY A 188 14.41 19.37 14.34
CA GLY A 188 15.72 18.89 14.77
C GLY A 188 15.59 17.62 15.61
N SER A 189 15.54 16.46 14.95
CA SER A 189 15.27 15.19 15.64
C SER A 189 16.43 14.67 16.49
N GLY A 190 17.68 14.94 16.11
CA GLY A 190 18.87 14.42 16.80
C GLY A 190 18.97 14.94 18.23
N ASP A 191 19.00 16.26 18.40
CA ASP A 191 19.08 16.88 19.73
C ASP A 191 17.84 16.58 20.57
N PHE A 192 16.66 16.53 19.95
CA PHE A 192 15.44 16.15 20.65
C PHE A 192 15.54 14.74 21.25
N THR A 193 15.99 13.75 20.47
CA THR A 193 16.14 12.37 20.99
C THR A 193 17.18 12.27 22.10
N ALA A 194 18.27 13.06 21.99
CA ALA A 194 19.32 13.11 23.00
C ALA A 194 18.80 13.71 24.33
N GLU A 195 18.04 14.80 24.27
CA GLU A 195 17.50 15.46 25.46
C GLU A 195 16.29 14.72 26.06
N ALA A 196 15.40 14.21 25.22
CA ALA A 196 14.22 13.45 25.65
C ALA A 196 14.54 12.01 26.10
N LEU A 197 15.78 11.54 25.89
CA LEU A 197 16.23 10.18 26.19
C LEU A 197 15.32 9.12 25.57
N CYS A 198 15.00 9.28 24.28
CA CYS A 198 14.10 8.37 23.56
C CYS A 198 14.67 7.93 22.21
N ASP A 199 14.23 6.76 21.74
CA ASP A 199 14.64 6.20 20.44
C ASP A 199 13.89 6.87 19.28
N ASP A 200 14.52 6.86 18.09
CA ASP A 200 14.02 7.43 16.84
C ASP A 200 12.83 6.65 16.19
N HIS A 201 12.32 5.64 16.89
CA HIS A 201 11.15 4.84 16.54
C HIS A 201 10.11 4.78 17.67
N SER A 202 10.31 5.54 18.75
CA SER A 202 9.40 5.55 19.89
C SER A 202 8.10 6.33 19.60
N PRO A 203 7.00 6.05 20.32
CA PRO A 203 5.80 6.88 20.26
C PRO A 203 6.05 8.35 20.62
N THR A 204 7.04 8.62 21.49
CA THR A 204 7.49 9.98 21.84
C THR A 204 8.06 10.69 20.61
N TYR A 205 8.90 10.01 19.83
CA TYR A 205 9.44 10.51 18.58
C TYR A 205 8.34 10.79 17.55
N ASP A 206 7.36 9.88 17.44
CA ASP A 206 6.21 10.08 16.54
C ASP A 206 5.35 11.28 16.94
N ALA A 207 5.16 11.52 18.25
CA ALA A 207 4.46 12.68 18.76
C ALA A 207 5.20 13.99 18.41
N PHE A 208 6.54 14.00 18.54
CA PHE A 208 7.38 15.16 18.28
C PHE A 208 7.21 15.71 16.86
N PHE A 209 7.49 14.90 15.83
CA PHE A 209 7.41 15.38 14.45
C PHE A 209 5.97 15.70 14.03
N THR A 210 4.98 14.99 14.59
CA THR A 210 3.57 15.26 14.30
C THR A 210 3.17 16.63 14.84
N GLN A 211 3.55 16.97 16.07
CA GLN A 211 3.26 18.25 16.69
C GLN A 211 3.91 19.41 15.92
N VAL A 212 5.18 19.27 15.53
CA VAL A 212 5.88 20.29 14.72
C VAL A 212 5.19 20.51 13.38
N ALA A 213 4.82 19.44 12.68
CA ALA A 213 4.10 19.54 11.41
C ALA A 213 2.73 20.23 11.55
N LEU A 214 1.95 19.86 12.57
CA LEU A 214 0.63 20.46 12.83
C LEU A 214 0.75 21.94 13.21
N ALA A 215 1.69 22.29 14.08
CA ALA A 215 1.95 23.67 14.49
C ALA A 215 2.36 24.55 13.29
N ALA A 216 3.19 24.02 12.39
CA ALA A 216 3.55 24.71 11.15
C ALA A 216 2.33 24.96 10.27
N LYS A 217 1.42 23.97 10.11
CA LYS A 217 0.19 24.16 9.32
C LYS A 217 -0.78 25.15 9.97
N ALA A 218 -0.94 25.09 11.29
CA ALA A 218 -1.79 26.02 12.03
C ALA A 218 -1.31 27.48 11.88
N THR A 219 0.00 27.68 11.79
CA THR A 219 0.64 29.00 11.65
C THR A 219 1.00 29.36 10.20
N LYS A 220 0.60 28.53 9.23
CA LYS A 220 0.86 28.68 7.78
C LYS A 220 2.34 28.82 7.43
N LYS A 221 3.22 28.09 8.12
CA LYS A 221 4.67 28.05 7.89
C LYS A 221 5.06 26.79 7.12
N VAL A 222 6.21 26.86 6.43
CA VAL A 222 6.80 25.70 5.76
C VAL A 222 7.39 24.76 6.80
N ALA A 223 7.01 23.48 6.77
CA ALA A 223 7.59 22.46 7.64
C ALA A 223 8.69 21.70 6.90
N ILE A 224 9.89 21.62 7.46
CA ILE A 224 11.04 20.94 6.87
C ILE A 224 11.48 19.84 7.83
N TRP A 225 11.59 18.62 7.31
CA TRP A 225 12.10 17.50 8.08
C TRP A 225 13.60 17.66 8.33
N GLY A 226 14.06 17.19 9.47
CA GLY A 226 15.46 17.23 9.88
C GLY A 226 16.39 16.37 9.03
N VAL A 227 17.56 16.07 9.61
CA VAL A 227 18.62 15.34 8.92
C VAL A 227 18.37 13.84 8.90
N HIS A 228 18.95 13.17 7.91
CA HIS A 228 19.18 11.74 7.92
C HIS A 228 20.68 11.49 7.93
N ASP A 229 21.16 10.99 9.06
CA ASP A 229 22.56 10.86 9.44
C ASP A 229 23.27 9.67 8.76
N LYS A 230 22.54 8.63 8.39
CA LYS A 230 23.05 7.49 7.59
C LYS A 230 23.26 7.92 6.13
N LEU A 231 24.40 8.55 5.85
CA LEU A 231 24.69 9.22 4.57
C LEU A 231 24.62 8.30 3.33
N ASP A 232 24.93 7.01 3.49
CA ASP A 232 24.92 6.01 2.42
C ASP A 232 23.58 5.24 2.32
N ASP A 233 22.65 5.44 3.26
CA ASP A 233 21.33 4.80 3.24
C ASP A 233 20.33 5.62 2.41
N TYR A 234 20.47 5.54 1.09
CA TYR A 234 19.59 6.25 0.17
C TYR A 234 18.14 5.73 0.19
N ILE A 235 17.95 4.43 0.47
CA ILE A 235 16.63 3.80 0.52
C ILE A 235 15.90 4.23 1.80
N GLY A 236 16.60 4.20 2.94
CA GLY A 236 16.10 4.71 4.22
C GLY A 236 15.77 6.20 4.14
N PHE A 237 16.65 7.02 3.56
CA PHE A 237 16.37 8.43 3.31
C PHE A 237 15.09 8.66 2.51
N GLN A 238 14.92 7.94 1.39
CA GLN A 238 13.75 8.09 0.52
C GLN A 238 12.46 7.64 1.23
N SER A 239 12.50 6.51 1.94
CA SER A 239 11.39 6.00 2.75
C SER A 239 10.97 7.01 3.81
N ASN A 240 11.94 7.60 4.51
CA ASN A 240 11.67 8.62 5.53
C ASN A 240 11.08 9.90 4.91
N CYS A 241 11.56 10.34 3.74
CA CYS A 241 10.96 11.45 3.02
C CYS A 241 9.49 11.19 2.66
N PHE A 242 9.14 9.97 2.24
CA PHE A 242 7.74 9.61 2.00
C PHE A 242 6.90 9.62 3.29
N LYS A 243 7.42 9.08 4.40
CA LYS A 243 6.78 9.16 5.73
C LYS A 243 6.50 10.61 6.10
N MET A 244 7.52 11.47 6.07
CA MET A 244 7.40 12.86 6.48
C MET A 244 6.53 13.71 5.54
N LYS A 245 6.60 13.48 4.22
CA LYS A 245 5.65 14.08 3.26
C LYS A 245 4.20 13.74 3.60
N SER A 246 3.93 12.52 4.07
CA SER A 246 2.59 12.08 4.48
C SER A 246 2.11 12.76 5.77
N CYS A 247 3.03 13.08 6.69
CA CYS A 247 2.78 13.86 7.91
C CYS A 247 2.58 15.36 7.66
N GLY A 248 2.83 15.84 6.44
CA GLY A 248 2.59 17.22 6.03
C GLY A 248 3.87 18.07 5.88
N TYR A 249 5.06 17.48 5.99
CA TYR A 249 6.30 18.18 5.69
C TYR A 249 6.38 18.58 4.21
N ASN A 250 7.00 19.73 3.95
CA ASN A 250 7.17 20.34 2.63
C ASN A 250 8.51 19.98 1.99
N GLY A 251 9.49 19.58 2.80
CA GLY A 251 10.83 19.21 2.35
C GLY A 251 11.66 18.61 3.46
N VAL A 252 12.96 18.50 3.22
CA VAL A 252 13.92 17.86 4.12
C VAL A 252 15.29 18.55 4.07
N VAL A 253 16.03 18.50 5.18
CA VAL A 253 17.44 18.88 5.22
C VAL A 253 18.30 17.80 4.56
N ALA A 254 19.04 18.19 3.52
CA ALA A 254 19.98 17.31 2.81
C ALA A 254 21.42 17.58 3.26
N LEU A 255 22.16 16.54 3.62
CA LEU A 255 23.58 16.58 3.99
C LEU A 255 24.49 16.24 2.80
N THR A 256 23.98 15.53 1.79
CA THR A 256 24.75 15.14 0.60
C THR A 256 24.08 15.62 -0.69
N PRO A 257 24.86 15.85 -1.77
CA PRO A 257 24.29 16.20 -3.07
C PRO A 257 23.27 15.21 -3.62
N LYS A 258 23.43 13.91 -3.35
CA LYS A 258 22.46 12.88 -3.78
C LYS A 258 21.12 13.01 -3.04
N GLN A 259 21.15 13.35 -1.76
CA GLN A 259 19.94 13.60 -0.98
C GLN A 259 19.14 14.80 -1.53
N ILE A 260 19.79 15.82 -2.09
CA ILE A 260 19.11 16.95 -2.78
C ILE A 260 18.23 16.42 -3.92
N LEU A 261 18.81 15.57 -4.78
CA LEU A 261 18.11 15.01 -5.95
C LEU A 261 16.90 14.16 -5.52
N LEU A 262 17.08 13.31 -4.51
CA LEU A 262 16.02 12.45 -3.98
C LEU A 262 14.91 13.28 -3.30
N ALA A 263 15.26 14.28 -2.52
CA ALA A 263 14.31 15.18 -1.87
C ALA A 263 13.46 15.93 -2.90
N ASN A 264 14.11 16.51 -3.91
CA ASN A 264 13.42 17.20 -5.00
C ASN A 264 12.44 16.26 -5.74
N GLN A 265 12.80 14.99 -5.94
CA GLN A 265 11.89 14.01 -6.54
C GLN A 265 10.70 13.67 -5.63
N VAL A 266 10.94 13.34 -4.36
CA VAL A 266 9.89 12.88 -3.43
C VAL A 266 8.88 14.00 -3.14
N TYR A 267 9.34 15.22 -2.89
CA TYR A 267 8.47 16.35 -2.51
C TYR A 267 7.84 17.07 -3.72
N SER A 268 8.21 16.73 -4.95
CA SER A 268 7.50 17.19 -6.15
C SER A 268 6.11 16.56 -6.30
N LEU A 269 5.30 17.14 -7.19
CA LEU A 269 3.98 16.62 -7.54
C LEU A 269 4.12 15.32 -8.36
N SER A 270 3.62 14.20 -7.83
CA SER A 270 3.62 12.92 -8.55
C SER A 270 2.49 12.85 -9.58
N HIS A 271 2.58 11.92 -10.54
CA HIS A 271 1.48 11.65 -11.49
C HIS A 271 0.20 11.20 -10.78
N SER A 272 0.31 10.32 -9.78
CA SER A 272 -0.85 9.84 -9.03
C SER A 272 -1.53 10.96 -8.22
N GLU A 273 -0.74 11.89 -7.69
CA GLU A 273 -1.25 13.08 -7.00
C GLU A 273 -1.93 14.02 -7.98
N LYS A 274 -1.32 14.28 -9.15
CA LYS A 274 -1.91 15.10 -10.22
C LYS A 274 -3.23 14.51 -10.74
N ASP A 275 -3.25 13.22 -11.07
CA ASP A 275 -4.48 12.55 -11.51
C ASP A 275 -5.58 12.63 -10.43
N TRP A 276 -5.20 12.50 -9.15
CA TRP A 276 -6.15 12.61 -8.05
C TRP A 276 -6.69 14.04 -7.91
N THR A 277 -5.82 15.06 -7.93
CA THR A 277 -6.26 16.47 -7.81
C THR A 277 -7.14 16.86 -8.98
N GLU A 278 -6.77 16.52 -10.22
CA GLU A 278 -7.58 16.79 -11.41
C GLU A 278 -8.96 16.12 -11.34
N ARG A 279 -9.04 14.86 -10.90
CA ARG A 279 -10.32 14.16 -10.70
C ARG A 279 -11.20 14.82 -9.65
N VAL A 280 -10.62 15.19 -8.49
CA VAL A 280 -11.34 15.85 -7.39
C VAL A 280 -11.88 17.20 -7.86
N LEU A 281 -11.08 17.97 -8.57
CA LEU A 281 -11.47 19.30 -9.05
C LEU A 281 -12.51 19.24 -10.18
N LYS A 282 -12.41 18.28 -11.10
CA LYS A 282 -13.38 18.11 -12.21
C LYS A 282 -14.78 17.71 -11.74
N LYS A 283 -14.89 16.95 -10.63
CA LYS A 283 -16.16 16.38 -10.16
C LYS A 283 -16.84 17.16 -9.01
N SER A 284 -16.29 18.26 -8.49
CA SER A 284 -16.75 18.86 -7.21
C SER A 284 -17.30 20.30 -7.28
N MET A 285 -18.39 20.50 -8.04
CA MET A 285 -19.26 21.68 -7.79
C MET A 285 -20.24 21.45 -6.61
N HIS A 286 -20.56 20.18 -6.26
CA HIS A 286 -21.42 19.80 -5.13
C HIS A 286 -20.81 18.63 -4.32
N ILE A 287 -21.38 18.32 -3.13
CA ILE A 287 -21.03 17.10 -2.37
C ILE A 287 -21.37 15.90 -3.25
N ASN A 288 -20.34 15.21 -3.72
CA ASN A 288 -20.48 14.07 -4.61
C ASN A 288 -19.76 12.88 -4.01
N THR A 289 -20.38 11.71 -4.08
CA THR A 289 -19.67 10.46 -3.81
C THR A 289 -18.88 10.08 -5.06
N ILE A 290 -17.57 9.90 -4.91
CA ILE A 290 -16.70 9.42 -5.97
C ILE A 290 -16.20 8.04 -5.57
N ARG A 291 -16.19 7.14 -6.52
CA ARG A 291 -15.67 5.80 -6.40
C ARG A 291 -14.67 5.63 -7.54
N LYS A 292 -13.39 5.25 -7.30
CA LYS A 292 -12.46 5.07 -8.43
C LYS A 292 -12.74 3.77 -9.19
N SER A 293 -13.38 2.79 -8.54
CA SER A 293 -13.77 1.50 -9.12
C SER A 293 -15.03 0.96 -8.46
N VAL A 294 -15.65 -0.08 -9.03
CA VAL A 294 -16.82 -0.78 -8.47
C VAL A 294 -16.50 -1.53 -7.15
N GLN A 295 -15.28 -1.43 -6.62
CA GLN A 295 -14.85 -2.10 -5.39
C GLN A 295 -14.32 -1.19 -4.28
N GLU A 296 -13.90 0.04 -4.59
CA GLU A 296 -13.54 0.99 -3.54
C GLU A 296 -14.78 1.40 -2.75
N SER A 297 -14.66 1.76 -1.48
CA SER A 297 -15.78 2.42 -0.80
C SER A 297 -16.13 3.71 -1.55
N ARG A 298 -17.40 4.09 -1.59
CA ARG A 298 -17.77 5.44 -2.04
C ARG A 298 -17.04 6.42 -1.12
N GLN A 299 -16.13 7.21 -1.68
CA GLN A 299 -15.50 8.30 -0.96
C GLN A 299 -16.37 9.53 -1.15
N MET A 300 -16.94 10.04 -0.07
CA MET A 300 -17.58 11.34 -0.09
C MET A 300 -16.52 12.40 -0.38
N ILE A 301 -16.66 13.10 -1.50
CA ILE A 301 -15.82 14.23 -1.86
C ILE A 301 -16.62 15.50 -1.63
N GLY A 302 -16.05 16.38 -0.81
CA GLY A 302 -16.65 17.63 -0.41
C GLY A 302 -15.60 18.74 -0.30
N PRO A 303 -15.97 19.91 0.24
CA PRO A 303 -15.09 21.07 0.35
C PRO A 303 -13.69 20.78 0.94
N PRO A 304 -13.52 19.91 1.97
CA PRO A 304 -12.19 19.61 2.52
C PRO A 304 -11.24 18.94 1.52
N HIS A 305 -11.76 18.07 0.65
CA HIS A 305 -10.95 17.36 -0.35
C HIS A 305 -10.48 18.31 -1.46
N ARG A 306 -11.33 19.27 -1.85
CA ARG A 306 -10.98 20.34 -2.80
C ARG A 306 -9.93 21.27 -2.22
N LEU A 307 -10.08 21.66 -0.94
CA LEU A 307 -9.07 22.45 -0.25
C LEU A 307 -7.72 21.71 -0.25
N LYS A 308 -7.72 20.42 0.07
CA LYS A 308 -6.51 19.58 -0.02
C LYS A 308 -5.93 19.53 -1.43
N ALA A 309 -6.76 19.34 -2.46
CA ALA A 309 -6.31 19.29 -3.85
C ALA A 309 -5.68 20.61 -4.32
N ASN A 310 -6.33 21.74 -4.01
CA ASN A 310 -5.80 23.07 -4.29
C ASN A 310 -4.48 23.32 -3.55
N ASN A 311 -4.41 22.93 -2.27
CA ASN A 311 -3.18 23.08 -1.48
C ASN A 311 -2.03 22.26 -2.07
N ILE A 312 -2.29 21.03 -2.53
CA ILE A 312 -1.28 20.19 -3.20
C ILE A 312 -0.76 20.86 -4.48
N LEU A 313 -1.66 21.38 -5.33
CA LEU A 313 -1.28 22.05 -6.58
C LEU A 313 -0.55 23.38 -6.33
N ALA A 314 -0.94 24.13 -5.30
CA ALA A 314 -0.31 25.40 -4.96
C ALA A 314 1.06 25.22 -4.27
N SER A 315 1.25 24.14 -3.51
CA SER A 315 2.46 23.94 -2.70
C SER A 315 3.50 23.04 -3.34
N ARG A 316 3.25 22.46 -4.53
CA ARG A 316 4.15 21.51 -5.18
C ARG A 316 4.40 21.90 -6.63
N VAL A 317 5.64 21.73 -7.05
CA VAL A 317 6.04 21.90 -8.44
C VAL A 317 6.06 20.55 -9.14
N GLU A 318 5.71 20.55 -10.42
CA GLU A 318 5.82 19.37 -11.25
C GLU A 318 7.26 18.86 -11.25
N MET A 319 7.41 17.55 -11.30
CA MET A 319 8.74 16.96 -11.43
C MET A 319 9.38 17.46 -12.72
N GLY A 320 10.54 18.13 -12.59
CA GLY A 320 11.25 18.71 -13.73
C GLY A 320 11.51 17.68 -14.82
N ALA A 321 11.50 18.11 -16.09
CA ALA A 321 11.83 17.25 -17.21
C ALA A 321 13.24 16.69 -17.03
N ILE A 322 13.35 15.36 -16.97
CA ILE A 322 14.64 14.65 -16.95
C ILE A 322 15.34 14.96 -18.28
N PRO A 323 16.66 15.26 -18.31
CA PRO A 323 17.38 15.72 -19.51
C PRO A 323 17.12 14.90 -20.78
N SER A 324 17.27 15.54 -21.95
CA SER A 324 16.91 15.02 -23.27
C SER A 324 17.60 13.72 -23.71
N LYS A 325 18.72 13.35 -23.07
CA LYS A 325 19.39 12.03 -23.21
C LYS A 325 19.03 11.07 -22.08
N SER A 326 17.79 11.11 -21.61
CA SER A 326 17.27 10.09 -20.72
C SER A 326 16.34 9.18 -21.51
N ILE A 327 16.56 7.88 -21.40
CA ILE A 327 15.56 6.92 -21.83
C ILE A 327 14.52 6.95 -20.72
N ARG A 328 13.41 7.65 -20.98
CA ARG A 328 12.21 7.43 -20.19
C ARG A 328 11.89 5.95 -20.37
N GLY A 329 12.02 5.18 -19.29
CA GLY A 329 11.47 3.85 -19.23
C GLY A 329 10.00 4.00 -19.58
N HIS A 330 9.64 3.62 -20.79
CA HIS A 330 8.26 3.34 -21.06
C HIS A 330 7.97 2.16 -20.15
N ALA A 331 6.91 2.24 -19.35
CA ALA A 331 6.33 1.00 -18.90
C ALA A 331 6.23 0.14 -20.16
N ALA A 332 6.65 -1.12 -20.09
CA ALA A 332 6.23 -2.11 -21.08
C ALA A 332 4.71 -2.26 -20.93
N SER A 333 4.00 -1.19 -21.27
CA SER A 333 2.59 -1.10 -21.44
C SER A 333 2.37 -1.93 -22.69
N SER A 334 2.28 -3.24 -22.49
CA SER A 334 1.07 -3.84 -22.99
C SER A 334 -0.04 -3.05 -22.30
N LYS A 335 -0.73 -2.17 -23.05
CA LYS A 335 -2.19 -2.12 -22.87
C LYS A 335 -2.56 -3.60 -22.78
N GLY A 336 -3.03 -4.05 -21.61
CA GLY A 336 -2.94 -5.46 -21.25
C GLY A 336 -3.37 -6.35 -22.41
N ILE A 337 -2.77 -7.53 -22.58
CA ILE A 337 -3.04 -8.46 -23.69
C ILE A 337 -4.56 -8.62 -23.99
N CYS A 338 -5.44 -8.29 -23.04
CA CYS A 338 -6.83 -7.92 -23.30
C CYS A 338 -7.11 -7.05 -24.57
N ALA A 339 -6.15 -6.29 -25.10
CA ALA A 339 -6.28 -5.53 -26.33
C ALA A 339 -6.07 -6.35 -27.62
N ASP A 340 -5.35 -7.48 -27.51
CA ASP A 340 -4.92 -8.33 -28.63
C ASP A 340 -5.59 -9.71 -28.63
N LEU A 341 -6.29 -10.10 -27.56
CA LEU A 341 -7.02 -11.38 -27.52
C LEU A 341 -8.34 -11.31 -28.27
N ALA A 342 -8.67 -12.38 -28.98
CA ALA A 342 -9.99 -12.54 -29.55
C ALA A 342 -10.91 -13.39 -28.66
N ILE A 343 -12.21 -13.05 -28.64
CA ILE A 343 -13.22 -13.92 -28.02
C ILE A 343 -13.21 -15.26 -28.75
N GLY A 344 -13.15 -16.37 -27.99
CA GLY A 344 -13.04 -17.72 -28.53
C GLY A 344 -11.60 -18.23 -28.71
N GLU A 345 -10.60 -17.35 -28.76
CA GLU A 345 -9.21 -17.75 -28.90
C GLU A 345 -8.71 -18.47 -27.64
N ILE A 346 -8.06 -19.63 -27.85
CA ILE A 346 -7.41 -20.38 -26.78
C ILE A 346 -5.98 -19.89 -26.65
N VAL A 347 -5.67 -19.35 -25.48
CA VAL A 347 -4.37 -18.79 -25.16
C VAL A 347 -3.63 -19.80 -24.28
N PRO A 348 -2.51 -20.38 -24.75
CA PRO A 348 -1.66 -21.19 -23.91
C PRO A 348 -0.96 -20.30 -22.87
N ALA A 349 -0.84 -20.77 -21.63
CA ALA A 349 0.01 -20.12 -20.65
C ALA A 349 1.46 -20.09 -21.15
N PRO A 350 2.22 -19.03 -20.85
CA PRO A 350 3.60 -18.88 -21.31
C PRO A 350 4.59 -19.83 -20.61
N ARG A 351 4.13 -20.65 -19.65
CA ARG A 351 4.99 -21.42 -18.74
C ARG A 351 4.41 -22.79 -18.43
N GLU A 352 5.30 -23.78 -18.37
CA GLU A 352 5.04 -25.09 -17.79
C GLU A 352 5.76 -25.18 -16.45
N VAL A 353 5.16 -25.88 -15.48
CA VAL A 353 5.71 -26.02 -14.13
C VAL A 353 5.66 -27.48 -13.70
N PHE A 354 6.74 -27.94 -13.06
CA PHE A 354 6.78 -29.23 -12.39
C PHE A 354 6.22 -29.09 -10.98
N ILE A 355 5.20 -29.89 -10.64
CA ILE A 355 4.61 -29.86 -9.30
C ILE A 355 5.41 -30.79 -8.40
N THR A 356 6.11 -30.22 -7.43
CA THR A 356 6.88 -30.99 -6.46
C THR A 356 6.09 -31.18 -5.17
N ASP A 357 6.52 -32.15 -4.36
CA ASP A 357 5.92 -32.42 -3.05
C ASP A 357 5.97 -31.22 -2.09
N SER A 358 6.96 -30.34 -2.25
CA SER A 358 7.04 -29.10 -1.48
C SER A 358 5.85 -28.16 -1.69
N TRP A 359 5.25 -28.15 -2.88
CA TRP A 359 4.08 -27.30 -3.18
C TRP A 359 2.85 -27.82 -2.45
N LYS A 360 2.66 -29.15 -2.47
CA LYS A 360 1.63 -29.84 -1.70
C LYS A 360 1.80 -29.58 -0.21
N THR A 361 2.98 -29.83 0.34
CA THR A 361 3.28 -29.64 1.76
C THR A 361 3.06 -28.19 2.21
N THR A 362 3.51 -27.21 1.42
CA THR A 362 3.30 -25.78 1.72
C THR A 362 1.82 -25.39 1.66
N TRP A 363 1.07 -25.98 0.75
CA TRP A 363 -0.36 -25.75 0.65
C TRP A 363 -1.12 -26.36 1.83
N GLU A 364 -0.83 -27.61 2.19
CA GLU A 364 -1.47 -28.32 3.29
C GLU A 364 -1.13 -27.71 4.66
N SER A 365 0.07 -27.11 4.81
CA SER A 365 0.40 -26.34 6.02
C SER A 365 -0.37 -25.02 6.13
N SER A 366 -0.79 -24.46 5.00
CA SER A 366 -1.56 -23.21 4.94
C SER A 366 -3.07 -23.46 5.03
N PHE A 367 -3.58 -24.51 4.38
CA PHE A 367 -4.99 -24.88 4.32
C PHE A 367 -5.14 -26.31 4.83
N ILE A 368 -5.49 -26.43 6.12
CA ILE A 368 -5.51 -27.71 6.85
C ILE A 368 -6.57 -28.65 6.24
N SER A 369 -6.30 -29.95 6.30
CA SER A 369 -7.30 -31.03 6.10
C SER A 369 -7.96 -31.18 4.72
N SER A 370 -7.20 -31.15 3.63
CA SER A 370 -7.67 -31.66 2.33
C SER A 370 -7.18 -33.09 2.03
N ARG A 371 -7.16 -33.99 3.03
CA ARG A 371 -6.73 -35.38 2.80
C ARG A 371 -7.90 -36.18 2.25
N ARG A 372 -7.75 -36.67 1.03
CA ARG A 372 -8.76 -37.48 0.33
C ARG A 372 -8.56 -38.96 0.60
N CYS A 373 -9.65 -39.71 0.65
CA CYS A 373 -9.59 -41.17 0.60
C CYS A 373 -9.16 -41.60 -0.79
N TYR A 374 -7.88 -41.91 -0.97
CA TYR A 374 -7.42 -42.73 -2.08
C TYR A 374 -6.38 -43.74 -1.54
N ASN A 375 -6.31 -44.93 -2.16
CA ASN A 375 -5.42 -46.08 -1.87
C ASN A 375 -3.96 -45.74 -1.39
N LYS A 376 -3.21 -46.66 -0.77
CA LYS A 376 -1.84 -46.44 -0.21
C LYS A 376 -0.78 -45.81 -1.15
N LYS A 377 -1.01 -45.70 -2.47
CA LYS A 377 -0.14 -45.00 -3.44
C LYS A 377 -0.38 -43.47 -3.57
N ASN A 378 -1.20 -42.86 -2.70
CA ASN A 378 -1.81 -41.54 -2.93
C ASN A 378 -1.25 -40.33 -2.16
N ASP A 379 -0.15 -40.48 -1.41
CA ASP A 379 0.55 -39.30 -0.85
C ASP A 379 1.10 -38.39 -1.95
N ALA A 380 1.12 -38.83 -3.21
CA ALA A 380 1.47 -38.01 -4.36
C ALA A 380 0.33 -37.12 -4.88
N CYS A 381 -0.94 -37.32 -4.51
CA CYS A 381 -2.05 -36.55 -5.08
C CYS A 381 -2.04 -35.08 -4.62
N ILE A 382 -2.23 -34.16 -5.56
CA ILE A 382 -2.34 -32.71 -5.32
C ILE A 382 -3.77 -32.35 -4.89
N PRO A 383 -3.94 -31.55 -3.82
CA PRO A 383 -5.24 -31.08 -3.37
C PRO A 383 -6.05 -30.37 -4.46
N PHE A 384 -7.38 -30.57 -4.45
CA PHE A 384 -8.31 -29.95 -5.39
C PHE A 384 -8.19 -28.44 -5.48
N ALA A 385 -8.21 -27.80 -4.31
CA ALA A 385 -8.18 -26.35 -4.19
C ALA A 385 -6.84 -25.78 -4.70
N LEU A 386 -5.75 -26.52 -4.52
CA LEU A 386 -4.45 -26.19 -5.12
C LEU A 386 -4.51 -26.33 -6.64
N ALA A 387 -5.01 -27.45 -7.18
CA ALA A 387 -5.16 -27.64 -8.61
C ALA A 387 -6.04 -26.56 -9.27
N ALA A 388 -7.15 -26.19 -8.64
CA ALA A 388 -8.02 -25.09 -9.06
C ALA A 388 -7.29 -23.74 -9.03
N THR A 389 -6.49 -23.50 -7.99
CA THR A 389 -5.68 -22.28 -7.88
C THR A 389 -4.62 -22.20 -8.98
N LEU A 390 -3.94 -23.31 -9.29
CA LEU A 390 -2.95 -23.38 -10.37
C LEU A 390 -3.59 -23.09 -11.73
N ALA A 391 -4.78 -23.66 -12.00
CA ALA A 391 -5.52 -23.40 -13.23
C ALA A 391 -5.82 -21.90 -13.43
N VAL A 392 -6.10 -21.15 -12.36
CA VAL A 392 -6.32 -19.69 -12.41
C VAL A 392 -5.01 -18.91 -12.48
N ALA A 393 -4.01 -19.28 -11.68
CA ALA A 393 -2.79 -18.48 -11.53
C ALA A 393 -1.91 -18.54 -12.78
N PHE A 394 -1.76 -19.74 -13.37
CA PHE A 394 -0.86 -19.94 -14.52
C PHE A 394 -1.46 -19.48 -15.84
N SER A 395 -2.79 -19.48 -15.95
CA SER A 395 -3.45 -19.16 -17.22
C SER A 395 -3.32 -17.68 -17.59
N VAL A 396 -3.15 -16.76 -16.64
CA VAL A 396 -3.47 -15.34 -16.89
C VAL A 396 -2.56 -14.36 -16.16
N SER A 397 -1.25 -14.38 -16.44
CA SER A 397 -0.34 -13.39 -15.85
C SER A 397 -0.73 -11.95 -16.24
N ASN A 398 -0.93 -11.67 -17.53
CA ASN A 398 -1.22 -10.31 -17.98
C ASN A 398 -2.69 -9.92 -17.82
N LEU A 399 -3.64 -10.85 -18.00
CA LEU A 399 -5.07 -10.57 -17.80
C LEU A 399 -5.40 -10.35 -16.31
N SER A 400 -4.80 -11.12 -15.40
CA SER A 400 -5.03 -10.93 -13.97
C SER A 400 -4.36 -9.67 -13.42
N TYR A 401 -3.30 -9.17 -14.06
CA TYR A 401 -2.63 -7.93 -13.63
C TYR A 401 -3.56 -6.71 -13.66
N TYR A 402 -4.40 -6.61 -14.70
CA TYR A 402 -5.36 -5.52 -14.89
C TYR A 402 -6.76 -5.84 -14.36
N ALA A 403 -6.98 -7.07 -13.91
CA ALA A 403 -8.24 -7.45 -13.28
C ALA A 403 -8.50 -6.56 -12.06
N ARG A 404 -9.68 -5.93 -12.03
CA ARG A 404 -10.12 -5.18 -10.87
C ARG A 404 -10.62 -6.12 -9.80
N VAL A 405 -11.47 -7.09 -10.20
CA VAL A 405 -12.22 -7.94 -9.27
C VAL A 405 -12.45 -9.33 -9.82
N HIS A 406 -12.20 -10.35 -9.02
CA HIS A 406 -12.69 -11.70 -9.27
C HIS A 406 -14.06 -11.89 -8.60
N LEU A 407 -15.11 -11.92 -9.41
CA LEU A 407 -16.50 -12.04 -8.95
C LEU A 407 -16.83 -13.46 -8.48
N GLY A 408 -16.13 -14.45 -9.02
CA GLY A 408 -16.34 -15.84 -8.66
C GLY A 408 -15.89 -16.82 -9.73
N PHE A 409 -16.21 -18.09 -9.49
CA PHE A 409 -15.95 -19.23 -10.34
C PHE A 409 -17.24 -20.03 -10.59
N LYS A 410 -17.25 -20.79 -11.67
CA LYS A 410 -18.29 -21.79 -11.98
C LYS A 410 -17.66 -23.06 -12.50
N ASN A 411 -18.39 -24.16 -12.38
CA ASN A 411 -18.04 -25.45 -12.99
C ASN A 411 -16.57 -25.86 -12.74
N ILE A 412 -16.10 -25.73 -11.50
CA ILE A 412 -14.77 -26.22 -11.13
C ILE A 412 -14.88 -27.72 -10.89
N PHE A 413 -14.20 -28.52 -11.69
CA PHE A 413 -14.13 -29.96 -11.45
C PHE A 413 -12.83 -30.54 -11.97
N GLN A 414 -12.38 -31.59 -11.30
CA GLN A 414 -11.22 -32.34 -11.68
C GLN A 414 -11.64 -33.50 -12.60
N HIS A 415 -11.00 -33.59 -13.76
CA HIS A 415 -11.28 -34.59 -14.77
C HIS A 415 -10.30 -35.78 -14.68
N ARG A 416 -9.04 -35.53 -14.27
CA ARG A 416 -8.00 -36.54 -14.02
C ARG A 416 -7.22 -36.23 -12.73
N PRO A 417 -6.64 -37.24 -12.04
CA PRO A 417 -5.79 -36.98 -10.90
C PRO A 417 -4.56 -36.14 -11.30
N LEU A 418 -4.06 -35.36 -10.34
CA LEU A 418 -2.83 -34.58 -10.49
C LEU A 418 -1.86 -35.04 -9.42
N LEU A 419 -0.65 -35.43 -9.82
CA LEU A 419 0.33 -36.06 -8.94
C LEU A 419 1.57 -35.19 -8.77
N THR A 420 2.27 -35.37 -7.66
CA THR A 420 3.64 -34.86 -7.49
C THR A 420 4.53 -35.51 -8.56
N GLY A 421 5.38 -34.69 -9.19
CA GLY A 421 6.19 -35.03 -10.35
C GLY A 421 5.54 -34.71 -11.70
N ASP A 422 4.23 -34.45 -11.76
CA ASP A 422 3.58 -34.05 -13.01
C ASP A 422 4.06 -32.67 -13.47
N ARG A 423 4.17 -32.51 -14.79
CA ARG A 423 4.39 -31.23 -15.44
C ARG A 423 3.05 -30.71 -15.94
N VAL A 424 2.67 -29.51 -15.50
CA VAL A 424 1.41 -28.88 -15.90
C VAL A 424 1.61 -27.54 -16.56
N ARG A 425 0.67 -27.19 -17.42
CA ARG A 425 0.49 -25.85 -17.97
C ARG A 425 -0.99 -25.49 -17.94
N ALA A 426 -1.29 -24.20 -17.90
CA ALA A 426 -2.67 -23.75 -17.99
C ALA A 426 -2.97 -23.24 -19.40
N MET A 427 -4.23 -23.31 -19.79
CA MET A 427 -4.75 -22.72 -21.02
C MET A 427 -6.04 -22.00 -20.65
N PHE A 428 -6.38 -20.92 -21.34
CA PHE A 428 -7.67 -20.28 -21.13
C PHE A 428 -8.24 -19.73 -22.42
N ARG A 429 -9.55 -19.53 -22.40
CA ARG A 429 -10.32 -18.93 -23.49
C ARG A 429 -11.25 -17.89 -22.90
N ILE A 430 -11.42 -16.78 -23.61
CA ILE A 430 -12.45 -15.79 -23.27
C ILE A 430 -13.74 -16.20 -23.97
N ASP A 431 -14.78 -16.46 -23.17
CA ASP A 431 -16.07 -16.94 -23.67
C ASP A 431 -17.01 -15.79 -24.01
N SER A 432 -17.04 -14.73 -23.18
CA SER A 432 -17.85 -13.55 -23.45
C SER A 432 -17.41 -12.33 -22.66
N ILE A 433 -17.75 -11.16 -23.17
CA ILE A 433 -17.56 -9.87 -22.50
C ILE A 433 -18.90 -9.15 -22.48
N LYS A 434 -19.30 -8.68 -21.29
CA LYS A 434 -20.53 -7.91 -21.11
C LYS A 434 -20.19 -6.57 -20.46
N SER A 435 -20.31 -5.49 -21.23
CA SER A 435 -20.26 -4.14 -20.66
C SER A 435 -21.53 -3.88 -19.87
N LYS A 436 -21.37 -3.46 -18.61
CA LYS A 436 -22.48 -3.15 -17.71
C LYS A 436 -22.31 -1.72 -17.19
N LYS A 437 -23.44 -1.06 -16.99
CA LYS A 437 -23.53 0.22 -16.29
C LYS A 437 -23.85 -0.09 -14.82
N GLY A 438 -22.95 0.28 -13.92
CA GLY A 438 -23.20 0.17 -12.48
C GLY A 438 -24.26 1.15 -12.01
N SER A 439 -24.71 0.97 -10.76
CA SER A 439 -25.70 1.84 -10.10
C SER A 439 -25.29 3.33 -10.09
N ASP A 440 -23.98 3.62 -10.15
CA ASP A 440 -23.42 4.99 -10.11
C ASP A 440 -22.94 5.51 -11.47
N SER A 441 -23.49 5.02 -12.58
CA SER A 441 -23.07 5.39 -13.95
C SER A 441 -21.64 4.98 -14.35
N ILE A 442 -20.91 4.28 -13.48
CA ILE A 442 -19.59 3.73 -13.77
C ILE A 442 -19.77 2.55 -14.73
N GLN A 443 -19.17 2.62 -15.91
CA GLN A 443 -19.11 1.49 -16.83
C GLN A 443 -18.01 0.52 -16.38
N TYR A 444 -18.26 -0.77 -16.55
CA TYR A 444 -17.29 -1.83 -16.35
C TYR A 444 -17.56 -2.98 -17.30
N SER A 445 -16.55 -3.80 -17.57
CA SER A 445 -16.66 -4.98 -18.42
C SER A 445 -16.56 -6.23 -17.56
N VAL A 446 -17.55 -7.13 -17.68
CA VAL A 446 -17.52 -8.47 -17.07
C VAL A 446 -17.05 -9.46 -18.12
N VAL A 447 -15.90 -10.07 -17.88
CA VAL A 447 -15.30 -11.08 -18.75
C VAL A 447 -15.55 -12.46 -18.14
N HIS A 448 -16.13 -13.34 -18.95
CA HIS A 448 -16.26 -14.76 -18.66
C HIS A 448 -15.16 -15.50 -19.41
N SER A 449 -14.41 -16.34 -18.71
CA SER A 449 -13.34 -17.14 -19.31
C SER A 449 -13.33 -18.56 -18.77
N THR A 450 -13.05 -19.51 -19.64
CA THR A 450 -12.85 -20.92 -19.29
C THR A 450 -11.36 -21.20 -19.20
N HIS A 451 -10.96 -21.90 -18.16
CA HIS A 451 -9.57 -22.22 -17.85
C HIS A 451 -9.42 -23.73 -17.70
N TRP A 452 -8.30 -24.24 -18.24
CA TRP A 452 -7.92 -25.64 -18.17
C TRP A 452 -6.51 -25.74 -17.60
N LEU A 453 -6.31 -26.73 -16.74
CA LEU A 453 -4.98 -27.23 -16.38
C LEU A 453 -4.76 -28.52 -17.17
N VAL A 454 -3.66 -28.60 -17.92
CA VAL A 454 -3.31 -29.76 -18.74
C VAL A 454 -1.97 -30.34 -18.29
N ASN A 455 -1.83 -31.66 -18.37
CA ASN A 455 -0.61 -32.38 -17.98
C ASN A 455 0.38 -32.51 -19.16
N GLN A 456 1.49 -33.21 -18.93
CA GLN A 456 2.54 -33.51 -19.91
C GLN A 456 2.09 -34.29 -21.14
N LYS A 457 0.90 -34.89 -21.13
CA LYS A 457 0.29 -35.64 -22.23
C LYS A 457 -0.79 -34.82 -22.97
N ASP A 458 -0.88 -33.51 -22.69
CA ASP A 458 -1.92 -32.62 -23.18
C ASP A 458 -3.35 -33.03 -22.77
N GLU A 459 -3.47 -33.80 -21.69
CA GLU A 459 -4.76 -34.19 -21.15
C GLU A 459 -5.25 -33.15 -20.15
N ILE A 460 -6.55 -32.83 -20.22
CA ILE A 460 -7.21 -31.96 -19.23
C ILE A 460 -7.26 -32.67 -17.89
N VAL A 461 -6.64 -32.02 -16.90
CA VAL A 461 -6.62 -32.41 -15.49
C VAL A 461 -7.76 -31.74 -14.74
N LEU A 462 -7.92 -30.43 -14.91
CA LEU A 462 -8.95 -29.63 -14.22
C LEU A 462 -9.51 -28.57 -15.17
N GLN A 463 -10.80 -28.31 -15.05
CA GLN A 463 -11.50 -27.24 -15.74
C GLN A 463 -12.20 -26.33 -14.73
N LEU A 464 -12.25 -25.02 -15.03
CA LEU A 464 -13.09 -24.06 -14.34
C LEU A 464 -13.50 -22.91 -15.25
N GLU A 465 -14.60 -22.25 -14.90
CA GLU A 465 -15.00 -20.97 -15.45
C GLU A 465 -14.72 -19.86 -14.43
N LYS A 466 -14.22 -18.73 -14.91
CA LYS A 466 -13.85 -17.56 -14.11
C LYS A 466 -14.66 -16.35 -14.56
N ILE A 467 -15.16 -15.59 -13.59
CA ILE A 467 -15.89 -14.35 -13.84
C ILE A 467 -15.08 -13.20 -13.26
N THR A 468 -14.58 -12.32 -14.13
CA THR A 468 -13.70 -11.21 -13.74
C THR A 468 -14.21 -9.89 -14.27
N MET A 469 -14.04 -8.83 -13.49
CA MET A 469 -14.43 -7.47 -13.87
C MET A 469 -13.20 -6.60 -14.14
N PHE A 470 -13.31 -5.79 -15.19
CA PHE A 470 -12.29 -4.89 -15.73
C PHE A 470 -12.84 -3.47 -15.90
N GLN A 471 -11.97 -2.47 -16.02
CA GLN A 471 -12.41 -1.15 -16.50
C GLN A 471 -12.70 -1.21 -18.01
N PRO A 472 -13.62 -0.36 -18.51
CA PRO A 472 -13.95 -0.32 -19.93
C PRO A 472 -12.73 -0.02 -20.80
N GLU A 473 -11.85 0.90 -20.38
CA GLU A 473 -10.67 1.28 -21.17
C GLU A 473 -9.61 0.16 -21.26
N ASP A 474 -9.66 -0.81 -20.34
CA ASP A 474 -8.74 -1.95 -20.29
C ASP A 474 -9.17 -3.10 -21.22
N CYS A 475 -10.34 -3.00 -21.87
CA CYS A 475 -10.92 -4.06 -22.70
C CYS A 475 -11.20 -3.56 -24.13
N SER A 476 -10.32 -3.88 -25.08
CA SER A 476 -10.57 -3.68 -26.51
C SER A 476 -10.30 -4.97 -27.28
N MET A 477 -11.30 -5.83 -27.52
CA MET A 477 -11.10 -7.12 -28.18
C MET A 477 -11.70 -7.20 -29.58
N LYS A 478 -11.05 -7.98 -30.45
CA LYS A 478 -11.61 -8.38 -31.75
C LYS A 478 -12.48 -9.62 -31.55
N ILE A 479 -13.59 -9.70 -32.29
CA ILE A 479 -14.46 -10.88 -32.29
C ILE A 479 -13.86 -11.87 -33.30
N SER A 480 -13.42 -13.04 -32.85
CA SER A 480 -13.07 -14.15 -33.75
C SER A 480 -14.33 -14.96 -34.05
N THR A 481 -14.49 -15.40 -35.30
CA THR A 481 -15.65 -16.17 -35.78
C THR A 481 -15.46 -17.68 -35.67
N ASP A 482 -14.37 -18.18 -35.08
CA ASP A 482 -14.11 -19.61 -35.12
C ASP A 482 -13.48 -20.16 -33.83
N THR A 483 -14.19 -21.09 -33.18
CA THR A 483 -13.71 -22.37 -32.62
C THR A 483 -14.78 -22.98 -31.70
N LYS A 484 -15.43 -24.04 -32.18
CA LYS A 484 -16.24 -24.94 -31.32
C LYS A 484 -15.29 -25.83 -30.51
N THR A 485 -15.02 -25.48 -29.26
CA THR A 485 -14.32 -26.37 -28.31
C THR A 485 -15.36 -27.20 -27.54
N LYS A 486 -15.09 -28.48 -27.31
CA LYS A 486 -15.94 -29.37 -26.50
C LYS A 486 -16.05 -28.84 -25.06
N THR A 487 -17.26 -28.62 -24.59
CA THR A 487 -17.56 -28.36 -23.17
C THR A 487 -17.61 -29.69 -22.43
N PHE A 488 -16.77 -29.85 -21.40
CA PHE A 488 -16.79 -31.03 -20.54
C PHE A 488 -17.71 -30.80 -19.34
N HIS A 489 -18.49 -31.82 -18.96
CA HIS A 489 -19.34 -31.80 -17.78
C HIS A 489 -18.71 -32.58 -16.61
N PRO A 490 -18.97 -32.23 -15.33
CA PRO A 490 -18.43 -32.98 -14.19
C PRO A 490 -18.73 -34.49 -14.22
N LEU A 491 -19.91 -34.88 -14.72
CA LEU A 491 -20.30 -36.28 -14.89
C LEU A 491 -19.45 -37.03 -15.93
N ASP A 492 -18.77 -36.32 -16.82
CA ASP A 492 -17.83 -36.88 -17.78
C ASP A 492 -16.43 -37.11 -17.17
N SER A 493 -16.21 -36.72 -15.91
CA SER A 493 -14.92 -36.87 -15.22
C SER A 493 -14.48 -38.34 -15.18
N ILE A 494 -13.33 -38.61 -15.80
CA ILE A 494 -12.68 -39.93 -15.76
C ILE A 494 -12.30 -40.27 -14.32
N LEU A 495 -11.82 -39.28 -13.55
CA LEU A 495 -11.54 -39.44 -12.13
C LEU A 495 -12.79 -39.87 -11.36
N ARG A 496 -13.94 -39.18 -11.56
CA ARG A 496 -15.20 -39.52 -10.88
C ARG A 496 -15.63 -40.95 -11.20
N LYS A 497 -15.61 -41.34 -12.49
CA LYS A 497 -15.98 -42.69 -12.93
C LYS A 497 -15.06 -43.75 -12.34
N SER A 498 -13.75 -43.54 -12.43
CA SER A 498 -12.73 -44.46 -11.91
C SER A 498 -12.82 -44.65 -10.39
N ILE A 499 -13.27 -43.63 -9.65
CA ILE A 499 -13.52 -43.74 -8.20
C ILE A 499 -14.73 -44.62 -7.93
N LEU A 500 -15.84 -44.38 -8.64
CA LEU A 500 -17.10 -45.11 -8.41
C LEU A 500 -17.04 -46.57 -8.91
N GLU A 501 -16.08 -46.91 -9.76
CA GLU A 501 -15.80 -48.28 -10.22
C GLU A 501 -14.86 -49.05 -9.28
N GLN A 502 -14.24 -48.40 -8.29
CA GLN A 502 -13.34 -49.07 -7.35
C GLN A 502 -14.12 -49.85 -6.28
N PRO A 503 -13.63 -51.03 -5.82
CA PRO A 503 -14.26 -51.75 -4.72
C PRO A 503 -14.25 -50.91 -3.44
N SER A 504 -15.38 -50.88 -2.73
CA SER A 504 -15.58 -50.14 -1.46
C SER A 504 -14.44 -50.35 -0.45
N ASP A 505 -13.94 -51.57 -0.36
CA ASP A 505 -12.91 -52.00 0.61
C ASP A 505 -11.54 -51.36 0.37
N THR A 506 -11.35 -50.66 -0.76
CA THR A 506 -10.10 -49.94 -1.08
C THR A 506 -10.10 -48.48 -0.64
N LEU A 507 -11.28 -47.91 -0.31
CA LEU A 507 -11.48 -46.50 0.02
C LEU A 507 -12.03 -46.34 1.44
N ILE A 508 -11.40 -47.00 2.41
CA ILE A 508 -11.79 -46.98 3.81
C ILE A 508 -11.44 -45.62 4.44
N PRO A 509 -12.41 -44.91 5.04
CA PRO A 509 -12.14 -43.68 5.79
C PRO A 509 -11.21 -43.95 6.97
N ARG A 510 -10.23 -43.07 7.21
CA ARG A 510 -9.33 -43.17 8.37
C ARG A 510 -9.99 -42.69 9.66
N SER A 511 -11.03 -41.89 9.55
CA SER A 511 -11.81 -41.32 10.63
C SER A 511 -13.31 -41.61 10.48
N SER A 512 -14.00 -41.65 11.62
CA SER A 512 -15.46 -41.85 11.66
C SER A 512 -16.17 -40.73 10.91
N GLN A 513 -17.04 -41.10 9.96
CA GLN A 513 -17.83 -40.14 9.20
C GLN A 513 -19.03 -39.66 10.03
N LYS A 514 -19.26 -38.34 10.07
CA LYS A 514 -20.44 -37.76 10.72
C LYS A 514 -21.67 -37.88 9.81
N ASN A 515 -22.84 -38.18 10.38
CA ASN A 515 -24.10 -38.14 9.63
C ASN A 515 -24.52 -36.69 9.38
N LEU A 516 -24.78 -36.34 8.12
CA LEU A 516 -25.13 -34.98 7.69
C LEU A 516 -26.59 -34.95 7.22
N ILE A 517 -27.40 -34.07 7.82
CA ILE A 517 -28.86 -34.04 7.61
C ILE A 517 -29.22 -32.86 6.69
N PRO A 518 -29.96 -33.08 5.58
CA PRO A 518 -30.47 -31.98 4.75
C PRO A 518 -31.28 -30.97 5.57
N GLY A 519 -31.03 -29.67 5.34
CA GLY A 519 -31.63 -28.57 6.10
C GLY A 519 -30.85 -28.14 7.35
N GLN A 520 -29.81 -28.89 7.74
CA GLN A 520 -28.98 -28.54 8.89
C GLN A 520 -27.95 -27.45 8.53
N LEU A 521 -27.77 -26.48 9.45
CA LEU A 521 -26.71 -25.48 9.40
C LEU A 521 -25.61 -25.85 10.41
N LEU A 522 -24.38 -25.94 9.92
CA LEU A 522 -23.18 -26.20 10.71
C LEU A 522 -22.38 -24.90 10.88
N ILE A 523 -22.02 -24.57 12.12
CA ILE A 523 -21.12 -23.47 12.45
C ILE A 523 -19.78 -24.06 12.90
N HIS A 524 -18.74 -23.86 12.11
CA HIS A 524 -17.43 -24.47 12.32
C HIS A 524 -16.60 -23.63 13.31
N ASP A 525 -15.97 -24.29 14.29
CA ASP A 525 -15.17 -23.61 15.33
C ASP A 525 -13.86 -23.04 14.81
N LEU A 526 -13.28 -23.70 13.80
CA LEU A 526 -11.99 -23.30 13.25
C LEU A 526 -12.10 -21.96 12.53
N VAL A 527 -11.05 -21.16 12.71
CA VAL A 527 -10.87 -19.85 12.09
C VAL A 527 -9.46 -19.75 11.51
N LYS A 528 -9.32 -19.03 10.40
CA LYS A 528 -8.03 -18.81 9.73
C LYS A 528 -7.77 -17.32 9.56
N VAL A 529 -6.60 -16.87 9.96
CA VAL A 529 -6.09 -15.52 9.65
C VAL A 529 -5.02 -15.66 8.57
N MET A 530 -5.15 -14.91 7.47
CA MET A 530 -4.15 -14.88 6.41
C MET A 530 -3.26 -13.64 6.58
N GLY A 531 -2.01 -13.88 6.99
CA GLY A 531 -1.02 -12.82 7.16
C GLY A 531 -0.47 -12.28 5.83
N HIS A 532 0.14 -11.10 5.88
CA HIS A 532 0.78 -10.51 4.69
C HIS A 532 1.93 -11.39 4.16
N SER A 533 2.80 -11.87 5.06
CA SER A 533 3.98 -12.68 4.69
C SER A 533 3.60 -14.03 4.11
N GLU A 534 2.68 -14.76 4.75
CA GLU A 534 2.14 -16.05 4.27
C GLU A 534 1.51 -15.88 2.88
N THR A 535 0.63 -14.88 2.73
CA THR A 535 -0.05 -14.66 1.45
C THR A 535 0.94 -14.28 0.35
N ARG A 536 1.93 -13.44 0.66
CA ARG A 536 2.97 -13.05 -0.32
C ARG A 536 3.85 -14.24 -0.71
N MET A 537 4.19 -15.10 0.24
CA MET A 537 4.92 -16.35 -0.02
C MET A 537 4.12 -17.23 -0.99
N LEU A 538 2.85 -17.51 -0.70
CA LEU A 538 1.97 -18.33 -1.55
C LEU A 538 1.73 -17.69 -2.93
N CYS A 539 1.50 -16.38 -3.00
CA CYS A 539 1.37 -15.67 -4.27
C CYS A 539 2.64 -15.78 -5.11
N THR A 540 3.82 -15.72 -4.48
CA THR A 540 5.10 -15.84 -5.17
C THR A 540 5.30 -17.26 -5.69
N LEU A 541 5.07 -18.27 -4.83
CA LEU A 541 5.17 -19.69 -5.17
C LEU A 541 4.24 -20.06 -6.33
N LEU A 542 2.98 -19.60 -6.29
CA LEU A 542 1.96 -19.93 -7.27
C LEU A 542 1.90 -18.95 -8.45
N HIS A 543 2.84 -18.01 -8.54
CA HIS A 543 2.92 -16.99 -9.59
C HIS A 543 1.65 -16.14 -9.77
N ILE A 544 1.01 -15.73 -8.67
CA ILE A 544 -0.09 -14.77 -8.68
C ILE A 544 0.47 -13.35 -8.83
N VAL A 545 0.21 -12.71 -9.97
CA VAL A 545 0.89 -11.46 -10.37
C VAL A 545 0.06 -10.17 -10.22
N ASN A 546 -1.18 -10.22 -9.75
CA ASN A 546 -1.97 -9.00 -9.59
C ASN A 546 -1.37 -8.12 -8.45
N PRO A 547 -1.08 -6.83 -8.71
CA PRO A 547 -0.41 -5.95 -7.75
C PRO A 547 -1.22 -5.68 -6.48
N HIS A 548 -2.55 -5.88 -6.49
CA HIS A 548 -3.39 -5.81 -5.29
C HIS A 548 -3.03 -6.84 -4.21
N HIS A 549 -2.23 -7.85 -4.54
CA HIS A 549 -1.81 -8.88 -3.59
C HIS A 549 -0.42 -8.65 -2.99
N HIS A 550 0.39 -7.73 -3.53
CA HIS A 550 1.80 -7.62 -3.10
C HIS A 550 2.47 -6.24 -3.27
N SER A 551 1.88 -5.27 -3.99
CA SER A 551 2.56 -4.01 -4.34
C SER A 551 2.29 -2.89 -3.32
N ILE A 552 3.13 -2.79 -2.29
CA ILE A 552 3.08 -1.70 -1.28
C ILE A 552 3.45 -0.32 -1.85
N VAL A 553 4.14 -0.28 -3.00
CA VAL A 553 4.48 0.97 -3.69
C VAL A 553 3.24 1.59 -4.35
N ARG A 554 2.31 0.74 -4.81
CA ARG A 554 1.09 1.18 -5.50
C ARG A 554 -0.13 1.29 -4.58
N TYR A 555 -0.20 0.45 -3.56
CA TYR A 555 -1.36 0.32 -2.67
C TYR A 555 -0.94 0.48 -1.22
N GLN A 556 -1.78 1.14 -0.42
CA GLN A 556 -1.60 1.16 1.03
C GLN A 556 -1.85 -0.24 1.60
N HIS A 557 -1.30 -0.54 2.78
CA HIS A 557 -1.47 -1.86 3.41
C HIS A 557 -2.96 -2.26 3.56
N THR A 558 -3.84 -1.30 3.84
CA THR A 558 -5.29 -1.49 3.96
C THR A 558 -6.01 -1.80 2.64
N ASP A 559 -5.35 -1.54 1.51
CA ASP A 559 -5.92 -1.72 0.17
C ASP A 559 -5.49 -3.05 -0.48
N LEU A 560 -4.58 -3.79 0.17
CA LEU A 560 -4.13 -5.08 -0.32
C LEU A 560 -5.12 -6.19 0.05
N LEU A 561 -5.30 -7.13 -0.86
CA LEU A 561 -6.37 -8.13 -0.80
C LEU A 561 -5.83 -9.56 -0.81
N ILE A 562 -6.55 -10.47 -0.14
CA ILE A 562 -6.34 -11.92 -0.28
C ILE A 562 -6.90 -12.39 -1.64
N PRO A 563 -6.15 -13.19 -2.42
CA PRO A 563 -6.66 -13.80 -3.65
C PRO A 563 -7.94 -14.63 -3.43
N GLY A 564 -8.92 -14.49 -4.32
CA GLY A 564 -10.20 -15.24 -4.25
C GLY A 564 -10.04 -16.77 -4.09
N PRO A 565 -9.16 -17.45 -4.85
CA PRO A 565 -8.90 -18.88 -4.65
C PRO A 565 -8.45 -19.22 -3.23
N PHE A 566 -7.69 -18.36 -2.56
CA PHE A 566 -7.26 -18.60 -1.18
C PHE A 566 -8.42 -18.44 -0.20
N VAL A 567 -9.33 -17.49 -0.42
CA VAL A 567 -10.54 -17.33 0.40
C VAL A 567 -11.44 -18.56 0.27
N MET A 568 -11.65 -19.06 -0.95
CA MET A 568 -12.39 -20.29 -1.22
C MET A 568 -11.74 -21.50 -0.53
N SER A 569 -10.41 -21.63 -0.67
CA SER A 569 -9.64 -22.73 -0.09
C SER A 569 -9.69 -22.71 1.43
N ALA A 570 -9.56 -21.53 2.05
CA ALA A 570 -9.72 -21.36 3.49
C ALA A 570 -11.12 -21.82 3.95
N GLY A 571 -12.18 -21.39 3.26
CA GLY A 571 -13.54 -21.79 3.58
C GLY A 571 -13.75 -23.31 3.56
N MET A 572 -13.23 -23.98 2.53
CA MET A 572 -13.31 -25.44 2.40
C MET A 572 -12.50 -26.15 3.49
N SER A 573 -11.24 -25.74 3.70
CA SER A 573 -10.35 -26.36 4.69
C SER A 573 -10.88 -26.29 6.11
N LEU A 574 -11.54 -25.18 6.47
CA LEU A 574 -12.10 -24.99 7.80
C LEU A 574 -13.33 -25.88 8.05
N ALA A 575 -14.04 -26.27 6.99
CA ALA A 575 -15.23 -27.09 7.09
C ALA A 575 -14.94 -28.60 7.02
N ASP A 576 -13.81 -28.99 6.42
CA ASP A 576 -13.48 -30.39 6.11
C ASP A 576 -13.44 -31.28 7.38
N GLN A 577 -12.99 -30.78 8.53
CA GLN A 577 -12.96 -31.56 9.79
C GLN A 577 -14.36 -32.00 10.25
N ASP A 578 -15.39 -31.19 10.00
CA ASP A 578 -16.77 -31.49 10.40
C ASP A 578 -17.56 -32.22 9.31
N ILE A 579 -17.14 -32.09 8.06
CA ILE A 579 -17.74 -32.77 6.92
C ILE A 579 -17.19 -34.20 6.78
N GLY A 580 -15.97 -34.49 7.26
CA GLY A 580 -15.37 -35.81 7.15
C GLY A 580 -14.59 -36.01 5.85
N GLU A 581 -14.30 -37.27 5.53
CA GLU A 581 -13.35 -37.60 4.47
C GLU A 581 -14.03 -37.64 3.10
N ILE A 582 -13.51 -36.85 2.17
CA ILE A 582 -14.09 -36.66 0.85
C ILE A 582 -13.28 -37.47 -0.17
N ILE A 583 -13.97 -38.21 -1.03
CA ILE A 583 -13.36 -39.02 -2.09
C ILE A 583 -13.35 -38.25 -3.42
N TYR A 584 -14.43 -37.54 -3.71
CA TYR A 584 -14.54 -36.71 -4.91
C TYR A 584 -15.29 -35.42 -4.57
N GLU A 585 -14.95 -34.34 -5.28
CA GLU A 585 -15.67 -33.09 -5.15
C GLU A 585 -15.68 -32.30 -6.46
N ASP A 586 -16.69 -31.46 -6.60
CA ASP A 586 -16.74 -30.39 -7.59
C ASP A 586 -17.42 -29.16 -6.99
N ILE A 587 -17.16 -28.00 -7.60
CA ILE A 587 -17.76 -26.72 -7.21
C ILE A 587 -18.54 -26.20 -8.41
N PRO A 588 -19.87 -26.39 -8.42
CA PRO A 588 -20.73 -25.81 -9.45
C PRO A 588 -20.56 -24.28 -9.53
N VAL A 589 -20.33 -23.64 -8.38
CA VAL A 589 -20.26 -22.18 -8.27
C VAL A 589 -19.59 -21.71 -6.97
N CYS A 590 -18.83 -20.63 -7.10
CA CYS A 590 -18.22 -19.90 -6.01
C CYS A 590 -18.39 -18.42 -6.33
N ILE A 591 -18.91 -17.61 -5.40
CA ILE A 591 -19.08 -16.16 -5.59
C ILE A 591 -18.36 -15.46 -4.45
N ASN A 592 -17.78 -14.30 -4.73
CA ASN A 592 -17.12 -13.47 -3.73
C ASN A 592 -17.92 -12.18 -3.50
N PRO A 593 -18.90 -12.15 -2.56
CA PRO A 593 -19.68 -10.95 -2.32
C PRO A 593 -18.82 -9.79 -1.80
N ASN A 594 -17.88 -10.07 -0.89
CA ASN A 594 -17.02 -9.07 -0.27
C ASN A 594 -15.53 -9.40 -0.39
N LYS A 595 -14.70 -8.36 -0.40
CA LYS A 595 -13.24 -8.48 -0.37
C LYS A 595 -12.73 -8.92 1.00
N VAL A 596 -11.56 -9.56 1.01
CA VAL A 596 -10.83 -9.95 2.23
C VAL A 596 -9.48 -9.24 2.21
N ASN A 597 -9.14 -8.55 3.28
CA ASN A 597 -7.87 -7.85 3.45
C ASN A 597 -6.87 -8.72 4.24
N PHE A 598 -5.61 -8.33 4.26
CA PHE A 598 -4.62 -8.96 5.14
C PHE A 598 -5.01 -8.79 6.61
N GLY A 599 -4.91 -9.87 7.39
CA GLY A 599 -5.24 -9.88 8.81
C GLY A 599 -6.73 -10.07 9.13
N ASP A 600 -7.62 -10.07 8.12
CA ASP A 600 -9.02 -10.47 8.34
C ASP A 600 -9.05 -11.93 8.83
N GLN A 601 -9.86 -12.20 9.85
CA GLN A 601 -10.13 -13.54 10.37
C GLN A 601 -11.27 -14.16 9.58
N LEU A 602 -11.06 -15.35 9.03
CA LEU A 602 -12.04 -16.11 8.26
C LEU A 602 -12.61 -17.24 9.11
N GLY A 603 -13.92 -17.27 9.27
CA GLY A 603 -14.69 -18.42 9.75
C GLY A 603 -15.62 -18.94 8.66
N VAL A 604 -16.32 -20.05 8.92
CA VAL A 604 -17.24 -20.64 7.94
C VAL A 604 -18.49 -21.19 8.61
N MET A 605 -19.63 -21.02 7.95
CA MET A 605 -20.85 -21.79 8.21
C MET A 605 -21.25 -22.57 6.96
N THR A 606 -21.76 -23.78 7.14
CA THR A 606 -22.11 -24.70 6.05
C THR A 606 -23.55 -25.14 6.18
N PHE A 607 -24.35 -24.91 5.15
CA PHE A 607 -25.71 -25.44 5.06
C PHE A 607 -25.73 -26.71 4.20
N ILE A 608 -26.38 -27.76 4.69
CA ILE A 608 -26.52 -29.03 3.98
C ILE A 608 -27.78 -28.94 3.12
N VAL A 609 -27.60 -28.86 1.80
CA VAL A 609 -28.70 -28.63 0.84
C VAL A 609 -29.43 -29.94 0.56
N ASP A 610 -28.69 -30.97 0.14
CA ASP A 610 -29.24 -32.29 -0.16
C ASP A 610 -28.26 -33.41 0.18
N ARG A 611 -28.79 -34.62 0.25
CA ARG A 611 -28.07 -35.88 0.40
C ARG A 611 -28.75 -36.89 -0.53
N ASN A 612 -28.03 -37.38 -1.52
CA ASN A 612 -28.52 -38.26 -2.57
C ASN A 612 -27.72 -39.56 -2.60
N ASP A 613 -28.38 -40.64 -3.02
CA ASP A 613 -27.72 -41.91 -3.29
C ASP A 613 -26.92 -41.82 -4.60
N VAL A 614 -25.73 -42.43 -4.63
CA VAL A 614 -24.94 -42.51 -5.87
C VAL A 614 -25.41 -43.70 -6.70
N SER A 615 -25.94 -43.42 -7.89
CA SER A 615 -26.42 -44.46 -8.81
C SER A 615 -25.31 -45.47 -9.13
N GLY A 616 -25.56 -46.75 -8.82
CA GLY A 616 -24.64 -47.86 -9.09
C GLY A 616 -23.57 -48.08 -8.01
N ALA A 617 -23.55 -47.29 -6.93
CA ALA A 617 -22.58 -47.44 -5.85
C ALA A 617 -23.22 -47.07 -4.48
N PRO A 618 -24.02 -47.98 -3.88
CA PRO A 618 -24.80 -47.71 -2.67
C PRO A 618 -23.95 -47.42 -1.43
N GLU A 619 -22.67 -47.84 -1.41
CA GLU A 619 -21.69 -47.54 -0.37
C GLU A 619 -21.32 -46.05 -0.25
N TYR A 620 -21.63 -45.26 -1.29
CA TYR A 620 -21.35 -43.84 -1.34
C TYR A 620 -22.62 -43.01 -1.23
N GLU A 621 -22.42 -41.77 -0.79
CA GLU A 621 -23.43 -40.71 -0.78
C GLU A 621 -22.88 -39.47 -1.48
N GLU A 622 -23.73 -38.79 -2.23
CA GLU A 622 -23.45 -37.49 -2.82
C GLU A 622 -24.17 -36.42 -1.99
N ILE A 623 -23.44 -35.39 -1.54
CA ILE A 623 -23.98 -34.34 -0.67
C ILE A 623 -23.71 -32.99 -1.31
N THR A 624 -24.75 -32.16 -1.45
CA THR A 624 -24.60 -30.76 -1.84
C THR A 624 -24.54 -29.88 -0.59
N LEU A 625 -23.46 -29.12 -0.49
CA LEU A 625 -23.16 -28.22 0.61
C LEU A 625 -23.11 -26.77 0.11
N LYS A 626 -23.55 -25.83 0.94
CA LYS A 626 -23.43 -24.39 0.69
C LYS A 626 -22.62 -23.74 1.82
N HIS A 627 -21.36 -23.44 1.53
CA HIS A 627 -20.44 -22.80 2.47
C HIS A 627 -20.55 -21.28 2.38
N PHE A 628 -20.56 -20.60 3.52
CA PHE A 628 -20.45 -19.15 3.65
C PHE A 628 -19.20 -18.84 4.45
N VAL A 629 -18.19 -18.30 3.78
CA VAL A 629 -16.97 -17.80 4.42
C VAL A 629 -17.25 -16.42 4.96
N LEU A 630 -17.05 -16.25 6.25
CA LEU A 630 -17.36 -15.05 7.00
C LEU A 630 -16.08 -14.38 7.49
N LYS A 631 -15.93 -13.07 7.26
CA LYS A 631 -14.79 -12.32 7.79
C LYS A 631 -15.14 -11.59 9.09
N ASN A 632 -14.20 -11.56 10.03
CA ASN A 632 -14.27 -10.82 11.30
C ASN A 632 -15.63 -11.01 12.02
N THR A 633 -16.09 -12.25 12.06
CA THR A 633 -17.36 -12.66 12.68
C THR A 633 -17.07 -13.62 13.81
N SER A 634 -17.66 -13.40 14.98
CA SER A 634 -17.58 -14.37 16.07
C SER A 634 -18.43 -15.59 15.73
N MET A 635 -17.80 -16.77 15.68
CA MET A 635 -18.51 -18.03 15.43
C MET A 635 -19.41 -18.41 16.61
N GLU A 636 -19.03 -18.02 17.83
CA GLU A 636 -19.84 -18.19 19.05
C GLU A 636 -21.14 -17.38 18.95
N LEU A 637 -21.03 -16.08 18.62
CA LEU A 637 -22.20 -15.24 18.43
C LEU A 637 -23.11 -15.76 17.30
N LEU A 638 -22.52 -16.33 16.25
CA LEU A 638 -23.28 -16.85 15.11
C LEU A 638 -24.18 -18.04 15.48
N ARG A 639 -23.87 -18.78 16.55
CA ARG A 639 -24.70 -19.88 17.06
C ARG A 639 -25.96 -19.40 17.76
N GLU A 640 -25.93 -18.16 18.27
CA GLU A 640 -26.99 -17.57 19.08
C GLU A 640 -27.95 -16.68 18.25
N ILE A 641 -27.74 -16.58 16.93
CA ILE A 641 -28.54 -15.72 16.05
C ILE A 641 -29.19 -16.51 14.93
N ASP A 642 -30.42 -16.09 14.58
CA ASP A 642 -31.11 -16.62 13.42
C ASP A 642 -30.53 -16.09 12.11
N VAL A 643 -30.35 -16.99 11.15
CA VAL A 643 -29.84 -16.68 9.82
C VAL A 643 -30.98 -16.79 8.79
N PRO A 644 -31.20 -15.77 7.92
CA PRO A 644 -32.30 -15.76 6.96
C PRO A 644 -32.29 -16.97 6.02
N ILE A 645 -33.41 -17.72 5.98
CA ILE A 645 -33.52 -18.95 5.16
C ILE A 645 -33.28 -18.69 3.67
N LYS A 646 -33.57 -17.47 3.21
CA LYS A 646 -33.34 -17.01 1.84
C LYS A 646 -31.86 -17.06 1.42
N LEU A 647 -30.91 -17.04 2.36
CA LEU A 647 -29.50 -17.28 2.06
C LEU A 647 -29.26 -18.70 1.54
N PHE A 648 -30.04 -19.67 2.03
CA PHE A 648 -29.86 -21.10 1.79
C PHE A 648 -30.65 -21.63 0.60
N GLU A 649 -31.64 -20.87 0.10
CA GLU A 649 -32.43 -21.24 -1.09
C GLU A 649 -31.58 -21.63 -2.31
N ASN A 650 -32.17 -22.46 -3.17
CA ASN A 650 -31.53 -22.96 -4.37
C ASN A 650 -31.17 -21.82 -5.33
N GLY A 651 -29.94 -21.87 -5.86
CA GLY A 651 -29.39 -20.86 -6.74
C GLY A 651 -28.53 -19.82 -6.02
N HIS A 652 -28.13 -18.80 -6.79
CA HIS A 652 -27.17 -17.79 -6.34
C HIS A 652 -27.71 -16.38 -6.52
N MET A 653 -27.49 -15.58 -5.49
CA MET A 653 -27.77 -14.17 -5.50
C MET A 653 -26.56 -13.40 -6.05
N LYS A 654 -26.80 -12.21 -6.59
CA LYS A 654 -25.73 -11.26 -6.89
C LYS A 654 -25.11 -10.76 -5.58
N PRO A 655 -23.84 -10.36 -5.57
CA PRO A 655 -23.20 -9.74 -4.41
C PRO A 655 -24.06 -8.67 -3.71
N SER A 656 -24.70 -7.77 -4.46
CA SER A 656 -25.54 -6.71 -3.88
C SER A 656 -26.81 -7.22 -3.20
N GLU A 657 -27.34 -8.35 -3.64
CA GLU A 657 -28.56 -8.96 -3.09
C GLU A 657 -28.25 -9.62 -1.73
N TYR A 658 -27.06 -10.24 -1.58
CA TYR A 658 -26.58 -10.70 -0.26
C TYR A 658 -26.51 -9.56 0.75
N GLU A 659 -25.92 -8.43 0.36
CA GLU A 659 -25.77 -7.27 1.26
C GLU A 659 -27.12 -6.65 1.62
N HIS A 660 -28.06 -6.57 0.68
CA HIS A 660 -29.40 -6.04 0.96
C HIS A 660 -30.18 -6.95 1.92
N LEU A 661 -30.06 -8.26 1.75
CA LEU A 661 -30.68 -9.23 2.65
C LEU A 661 -30.07 -9.18 4.05
N CYS A 662 -28.74 -9.11 4.16
CA CYS A 662 -28.07 -8.98 5.46
C CYS A 662 -28.43 -7.64 6.14
N ALA A 663 -28.44 -6.53 5.41
CA ALA A 663 -28.81 -5.23 5.96
C ALA A 663 -30.23 -5.21 6.54
N SER A 664 -31.17 -5.94 5.92
CA SER A 664 -32.58 -5.94 6.32
C SER A 664 -32.92 -6.99 7.37
N GLN A 665 -32.31 -8.18 7.32
CA GLN A 665 -32.73 -9.33 8.11
C GLN A 665 -31.65 -9.92 9.03
N CYS A 666 -30.37 -9.66 8.77
CA CYS A 666 -29.27 -10.14 9.63
C CYS A 666 -28.07 -9.18 9.61
N PRO A 667 -28.17 -8.01 10.26
CA PRO A 667 -27.15 -6.96 10.18
C PRO A 667 -25.77 -7.42 10.67
N VAL A 668 -25.71 -8.45 11.51
CA VAL A 668 -24.47 -9.07 11.98
C VAL A 668 -23.62 -9.60 10.82
N LEU A 669 -24.23 -10.01 9.71
CA LEU A 669 -23.56 -10.52 8.52
C LEU A 669 -23.31 -9.46 7.43
N LEU A 670 -23.77 -8.22 7.63
CA LEU A 670 -23.60 -7.14 6.67
C LEU A 670 -22.11 -6.88 6.40
N HIS A 671 -21.70 -6.89 5.14
CA HIS A 671 -20.31 -6.80 4.68
C HIS A 671 -19.38 -7.93 5.15
N LYS A 672 -19.89 -8.97 5.81
CA LYS A 672 -19.07 -10.05 6.39
C LYS A 672 -19.02 -11.32 5.55
N ILE A 673 -19.98 -11.55 4.65
CA ILE A 673 -19.94 -12.72 3.76
C ILE A 673 -18.87 -12.50 2.68
N ALA A 674 -17.70 -13.09 2.85
CA ALA A 674 -16.56 -12.95 1.95
C ALA A 674 -16.70 -13.82 0.70
N CYS A 675 -17.14 -15.06 0.86
CA CYS A 675 -17.25 -16.05 -0.21
C CYS A 675 -18.44 -16.97 0.05
N VAL A 676 -19.17 -17.34 -1.01
CA VAL A 676 -20.25 -18.32 -0.97
C VAL A 676 -19.96 -19.40 -2.00
N THR A 677 -19.81 -20.64 -1.55
CA THR A 677 -19.41 -21.78 -2.38
C THR A 677 -20.46 -22.87 -2.29
N THR A 678 -21.03 -23.28 -3.41
CA THR A 678 -21.74 -24.56 -3.47
C THR A 678 -20.75 -25.63 -3.85
N ARG A 679 -20.65 -26.67 -3.03
CA ARG A 679 -19.72 -27.78 -3.18
C ARG A 679 -20.54 -29.06 -3.22
N ARG A 680 -20.30 -29.90 -4.22
CA ARG A 680 -20.82 -31.27 -4.25
C ARG A 680 -19.69 -32.20 -3.87
N ILE A 681 -19.95 -33.10 -2.94
CA ILE A 681 -18.97 -34.06 -2.44
C ILE A 681 -19.51 -35.48 -2.57
N ILE A 682 -18.61 -36.43 -2.79
CA ILE A 682 -18.87 -37.86 -2.66
C ILE A 682 -17.98 -38.40 -1.56
N ARG A 683 -18.58 -39.14 -0.62
CA ARG A 683 -17.88 -39.81 0.48
C ARG A 683 -18.51 -41.17 0.79
N VAL A 684 -17.81 -41.98 1.59
CA VAL A 684 -18.35 -43.25 2.10
C VAL A 684 -19.48 -42.96 3.08
N ARG A 685 -20.57 -43.73 3.00
CA ARG A 685 -21.66 -43.61 3.97
C ARG A 685 -21.19 -43.94 5.39
N PRO A 686 -21.59 -43.14 6.40
CA PRO A 686 -21.34 -43.48 7.80
C PRO A 686 -22.01 -44.81 8.21
N ASP A 687 -23.19 -45.09 7.66
CA ASP A 687 -24.08 -46.19 8.09
C ASP A 687 -23.60 -47.59 7.66
N ILE A 688 -22.67 -47.69 6.69
CA ILE A 688 -22.19 -48.96 6.13
C ILE A 688 -20.92 -49.45 6.86
N TYR A 689 -20.11 -48.54 7.40
CA TYR A 689 -18.86 -48.88 8.09
C TYR A 689 -18.99 -48.91 9.62
N SER A 690 -20.14 -48.53 10.21
CA SER A 690 -20.37 -48.67 11.64
C SER A 690 -20.45 -50.12 12.15
N CYS A 691 -20.41 -51.13 11.27
CA CYS A 691 -20.58 -52.54 11.64
C CYS A 691 -19.38 -53.48 11.38
N HIS A 692 -18.26 -53.05 10.79
CA HIS A 692 -17.13 -53.95 10.52
C HIS A 692 -15.77 -53.40 10.95
N LYS A 693 -15.20 -54.08 11.97
CA LYS A 693 -13.81 -54.13 12.42
C LYS A 693 -12.86 -53.12 11.74
N VAL A 694 -12.58 -52.00 12.42
CA VAL A 694 -11.26 -51.37 12.29
C VAL A 694 -10.25 -52.41 12.79
N PRO A 695 -9.32 -52.92 11.96
CA PRO A 695 -8.27 -53.78 12.47
C PRO A 695 -7.46 -52.97 13.48
N SER A 696 -7.32 -53.50 14.70
CA SER A 696 -6.60 -52.90 15.82
C SER A 696 -5.11 -52.58 15.53
N GLU A 697 -4.60 -52.95 14.35
CA GLU A 697 -3.26 -52.64 13.87
C GLU A 697 -3.11 -51.25 13.22
N LEU A 698 -4.21 -50.54 12.90
CA LEU A 698 -4.17 -49.21 12.28
C LEU A 698 -4.27 -48.03 13.28
N ILE A 699 -4.38 -48.31 14.58
CA ILE A 699 -4.55 -47.30 15.64
C ILE A 699 -3.21 -46.91 16.30
N MET A 700 -2.11 -47.60 16.02
CA MET A 700 -0.77 -47.20 16.47
C MET A 700 0.15 -46.93 15.28
N ASN A 701 0.22 -45.67 14.86
CA ASN A 701 1.43 -44.97 14.37
C ASN A 701 1.14 -43.49 14.08
#